data_AF-A0A914WJ81-F1
#
_entry.id   AF-A0A914WJ81-F1
#
_cell.length_a   1.000
_cell.length_b   1.000
_cell.length_c   1.000
_cell.angle_alpha   90.00
_cell.angle_beta   90.00
_cell.angle_gamma   90.00
#
_symmetry.space_group_name_H-M   'P 1'
#
loop_
_entity.id
_entity.type
_entity.pdbx_description
1 polymer ?
#
loop_
_entity_poly.entity_id
_entity_poly.type
_entity_poly.pdbx_seq_one_letter_code
_entity_poly.pdbx_strand_id
1 'polypeptide(L)'
;MSSFINNATGQLYKEGEIMVQPKLASVLDKLASASNPVELFYDGAIAHEIAKEMKEHGGLITANDLKQYKSLIHEDTILNEHLPNGLAMCGPPPPSSFAVTQSIISIIGAFYGNDPDPRSLLNDPLTYHRFIEAMKFGYAQRAHLGDANFVKDSLALARNMTTPEYTNWIKSKITNRAEKPEYYAATVESVPDDHGTSQSSAIDAQGIAVSCTATINRWFGAGRESSHGFMWNNEMDDFSQPNQVNSFGYAPSKSNFIKPGKRPMSSMSPTVVFERESGKVRMVLGASGGSQIISGVAEVAVLSLFFNQTIKEAVDWPRLHNQFSPHATSYESSFLKSILQDLRSRGQNVTEFAVSGSHIQAIFVAKDGQIYANSDFRRRISHCTIQSNIMSTAVALEPTHFAYPEVSRVKRPTSNHEWIQSARLAWSITMMCTGLFTTLLIVVILMGISMEAQAEEPVESQWAKPSPSLLGRFSKAAIATDHGLCSEIGRNILQKGGNAVESSIAALFCVGVTNPQSSGLGGGSFMTIYNSTTKRCIVIDSRETAPGLASERMYIGDPLASRAGYRAIAVPGELHGYWTAFTRFGSGKLQWKELVQPTIDLCLNGFPVSSFLAHVIKVKEVLINEVPSMGIFKNPSTGKILEAGDIMKLPELAATLRKIADSSDPVELFYNGEMADAIVNDMKQNGGLITKEDLANYKSVVREEPLINEHLPNNLEICGPPPPSSFAVAQSIIAVIGEFYGRAAGTNLLVKDPLVYHRIIEAMKFAYAQRTLLGDSDFVKSAITLAKNMTTYEYTEWIKSKITSKAEAQSYYGGMNTSQPEDHGTSQVSALDASGNAVSTTSTINRWFGAQRRSTELGILWNDEMDDFSTPGFSNGFGFEPSETNFIRPGKRPMSSMSPMIAYDKTTGKVKMVLGASGGSQIISAIAETAIRALFFNQTIKEAVDWPRLHNQFLPHFTMVENGFPQKIIDNLEARGQELTIAQFGSVVQALTVGADSFIYGNSDYRRATVSYPAGF
;
A
#
# COMPACT_ATOMS: atom_id res chain seq x y z
N MET A 1 -11.75 13.97 23.70
CA MET A 1 -11.39 12.97 22.68
C MET A 1 -12.32 11.75 22.73
N SER A 2 -13.58 11.92 23.16
CA SER A 2 -14.54 10.80 23.12
C SER A 2 -14.82 10.38 21.68
N SER A 3 -14.76 11.32 20.72
CA SER A 3 -14.96 11.02 19.29
C SER A 3 -13.80 10.28 18.64
N PHE A 4 -12.66 10.15 19.32
CA PHE A 4 -11.58 9.25 18.88
C PHE A 4 -11.62 7.91 19.59
N ILE A 5 -12.53 7.73 20.53
CA ILE A 5 -12.73 6.49 21.25
C ILE A 5 -13.91 5.79 20.60
N ASN A 6 -13.65 4.60 20.08
CA ASN A 6 -14.69 3.74 19.56
C ASN A 6 -15.63 3.37 20.73
N ASN A 7 -16.86 3.90 20.69
CA ASN A 7 -17.86 3.71 21.75
C ASN A 7 -18.18 2.23 22.03
N ALA A 8 -17.94 1.33 21.07
CA ALA A 8 -18.14 -0.10 21.25
C ALA A 8 -16.99 -0.77 22.03
N THR A 9 -15.78 -0.22 21.98
CA THR A 9 -14.57 -0.85 22.55
C THR A 9 -13.97 -0.06 23.72
N GLY A 10 -14.32 1.21 23.89
CA GLY A 10 -13.70 2.11 24.87
C GLY A 10 -12.23 2.45 24.54
N GLN A 11 -11.75 2.10 23.35
CA GLN A 11 -10.35 2.33 22.90
C GLN A 11 -10.29 3.29 21.71
N LEU A 12 -9.10 3.82 21.42
CA LEU A 12 -8.88 4.70 20.27
C LEU A 12 -9.21 4.01 18.93
N TYR A 13 -9.78 4.78 17.99
CA TYR A 13 -10.10 4.30 16.64
C TYR A 13 -8.85 3.80 15.91
N LYS A 14 -8.99 2.69 15.17
CA LYS A 14 -7.94 2.08 14.35
C LYS A 14 -8.19 2.31 12.87
N GLU A 15 -7.14 2.22 12.07
CA GLU A 15 -7.23 2.38 10.62
C GLU A 15 -8.22 1.35 10.02
N GLY A 16 -9.17 1.82 9.21
CA GLY A 16 -10.28 1.02 8.69
C GLY A 16 -11.55 1.00 9.56
N GLU A 17 -11.50 1.49 10.81
CA GLU A 17 -12.70 1.63 11.63
C GLU A 17 -13.54 2.85 11.20
N ILE A 18 -14.85 2.68 11.20
CA ILE A 18 -15.79 3.76 10.89
C ILE A 18 -15.88 4.70 12.09
N MET A 19 -15.22 5.85 11.97
CA MET A 19 -15.35 6.93 12.94
C MET A 19 -16.71 7.61 12.81
N VAL A 20 -17.52 7.55 13.87
CA VAL A 20 -18.83 8.21 13.92
C VAL A 20 -18.73 9.41 14.85
N GLN A 21 -19.05 10.60 14.34
CA GLN A 21 -18.95 11.86 15.08
C GLN A 21 -20.36 12.47 15.27
N PRO A 22 -21.22 11.88 16.12
CA PRO A 22 -22.63 12.26 16.21
C PRO A 22 -22.83 13.69 16.72
N LYS A 23 -21.95 14.16 17.60
CA LYS A 23 -21.97 15.54 18.11
C LYS A 23 -21.72 16.54 16.98
N LEU A 24 -20.70 16.28 16.17
CA LEU A 24 -20.35 17.11 15.02
C LEU A 24 -21.45 17.10 13.96
N ALA A 25 -21.98 15.92 13.63
CA ALA A 25 -23.09 15.78 12.70
C ALA A 25 -24.32 16.60 13.15
N SER A 26 -24.69 16.51 14.43
CA SER A 26 -25.81 17.29 14.97
C SER A 26 -25.60 18.81 14.84
N VAL A 27 -24.37 19.30 15.00
CA VAL A 27 -24.06 20.73 14.80
C VAL A 27 -24.16 21.11 13.34
N LEU A 28 -23.63 20.29 12.44
CA LEU A 28 -23.69 20.54 11.01
C LEU A 28 -25.14 20.59 10.52
N ASP A 29 -26.02 19.70 11.01
CA ASP A 29 -27.45 19.71 10.68
C ASP A 29 -28.14 21.00 11.18
N LYS A 30 -27.81 21.45 12.40
CA LYS A 30 -28.33 22.71 12.95
C LYS A 30 -27.87 23.91 12.12
N LEU A 31 -26.60 23.96 11.72
CA LEU A 31 -26.06 25.01 10.88
C LEU A 31 -26.70 25.01 9.49
N ALA A 32 -26.84 23.83 8.87
CA ALA A 32 -27.47 23.70 7.56
C ALA A 32 -28.94 24.12 7.55
N SER A 33 -29.65 23.92 8.67
CA SER A 33 -31.08 24.24 8.81
C SER A 33 -31.34 25.65 9.36
N ALA A 34 -30.31 26.39 9.78
CA ALA A 34 -30.46 27.70 10.39
C ALA A 34 -30.75 28.78 9.33
N SER A 35 -31.68 29.68 9.62
CA SER A 35 -31.90 30.89 8.81
C SER A 35 -30.67 31.80 8.80
N ASN A 36 -29.88 31.78 9.89
CA ASN A 36 -28.63 32.49 10.02
C ASN A 36 -27.58 31.63 10.75
N PRO A 37 -26.79 30.80 10.03
CA PRO A 37 -25.79 29.92 10.64
C PRO A 37 -24.67 30.68 11.35
N VAL A 38 -24.35 31.90 10.90
CA VAL A 38 -23.33 32.76 11.52
C VAL A 38 -23.79 33.20 12.89
N GLU A 39 -25.02 33.71 13.01
CA GLU A 39 -25.61 34.08 14.30
C GLU A 39 -25.72 32.88 15.22
N LEU A 40 -26.21 31.73 14.74
CA LEU A 40 -26.32 30.52 15.54
C LEU A 40 -24.96 30.09 16.15
N PHE A 41 -23.88 30.18 15.37
CA PHE A 41 -22.55 29.74 15.80
C PHE A 41 -21.79 30.77 16.65
N TYR A 42 -21.83 32.06 16.27
CA TYR A 42 -20.99 33.10 16.87
C TYR A 42 -21.69 33.99 17.90
N ASP A 43 -23.03 34.07 17.89
CA ASP A 43 -23.81 34.90 18.83
C ASP A 43 -24.92 34.11 19.57
N GLY A 44 -25.24 32.92 19.08
CA GLY A 44 -26.38 32.13 19.52
C GLY A 44 -26.04 31.05 20.54
N ALA A 45 -26.88 30.01 20.57
CA ALA A 45 -26.79 28.92 21.54
C ALA A 45 -25.41 28.24 21.53
N ILE A 46 -24.82 28.00 20.35
CA ILE A 46 -23.51 27.34 20.23
C ILE A 46 -22.42 28.23 20.84
N ALA A 47 -22.46 29.55 20.62
CA ALA A 47 -21.47 30.49 21.16
C ALA A 47 -21.49 30.52 22.70
N HIS A 48 -22.68 30.54 23.29
CA HIS A 48 -22.83 30.51 24.74
C HIS A 48 -22.36 29.20 25.35
N GLU A 49 -22.61 28.07 24.69
CA GLU A 49 -22.13 26.76 25.13
C GLU A 49 -20.61 26.63 25.01
N ILE A 50 -19.99 27.12 23.93
CA ILE A 50 -18.53 27.20 23.79
C ILE A 50 -17.94 28.06 24.92
N ALA A 51 -18.50 29.25 25.17
CA ALA A 51 -18.00 30.14 26.21
C ALA A 51 -18.10 29.53 27.62
N LYS A 52 -19.19 28.78 27.87
CA LYS A 52 -19.36 28.02 29.11
C LYS A 52 -18.31 26.92 29.23
N GLU A 53 -18.12 26.11 28.18
CA GLU A 53 -17.11 25.05 28.13
C GLU A 53 -15.70 25.60 28.37
N MET A 54 -15.37 26.72 27.74
CA MET A 54 -14.09 27.40 27.90
C MET A 54 -13.89 27.87 29.33
N LYS A 55 -14.89 28.51 29.94
CA LYS A 55 -14.83 28.94 31.35
C LYS A 55 -14.65 27.76 32.31
N GLU A 56 -15.35 26.66 32.09
CA GLU A 56 -15.28 25.45 32.93
C GLU A 56 -13.89 24.79 32.89
N HIS A 57 -13.17 24.91 31.78
CA HIS A 57 -11.86 24.29 31.58
C HIS A 57 -10.69 25.29 31.67
N GLY A 58 -10.92 26.51 32.18
CA GLY A 58 -9.87 27.53 32.35
C GLY A 58 -9.39 28.19 31.05
N GLY A 59 -10.15 28.06 29.96
CA GLY A 59 -9.94 28.76 28.70
C GLY A 59 -10.34 30.23 28.76
N LEU A 60 -9.81 31.03 27.83
CA LEU A 60 -9.99 32.49 27.81
C LEU A 60 -11.10 32.98 26.86
N ILE A 61 -11.64 32.10 26.01
CA ILE A 61 -12.65 32.48 25.01
C ILE A 61 -14.01 32.73 25.70
N THR A 62 -14.55 33.93 25.52
CA THR A 62 -15.88 34.33 25.98
C THR A 62 -16.89 34.37 24.83
N ALA A 63 -18.18 34.41 25.16
CA ALA A 63 -19.23 34.56 24.15
C ALA A 63 -19.11 35.91 23.41
N ASN A 64 -18.61 36.94 24.10
CA ASN A 64 -18.33 38.22 23.48
C ASN A 64 -17.17 38.14 22.49
N ASP A 65 -16.13 37.34 22.75
CA ASP A 65 -15.03 37.14 21.79
C ASP A 65 -15.52 36.45 20.51
N LEU A 66 -16.41 35.46 20.63
CA LEU A 66 -17.05 34.79 19.49
C LEU A 66 -17.94 35.77 18.71
N LYS A 67 -18.79 36.54 19.40
CA LYS A 67 -19.68 37.53 18.78
C LYS A 67 -18.91 38.63 18.04
N GLN A 68 -17.75 39.02 18.55
CA GLN A 68 -16.90 40.05 17.95
C GLN A 68 -16.06 39.52 16.79
N TYR A 69 -15.91 38.19 16.64
CA TYR A 69 -15.13 37.62 15.56
C TYR A 69 -15.80 37.89 14.21
N LYS A 70 -15.01 38.41 13.27
CA LYS A 70 -15.43 38.63 11.88
C LYS A 70 -14.34 38.12 10.96
N SER A 71 -14.73 37.41 9.91
CA SER A 71 -13.86 37.15 8.78
C SER A 71 -13.44 38.48 8.16
N LEU A 72 -12.16 38.60 7.84
CA LEU A 72 -11.65 39.77 7.14
C LEU A 72 -11.76 39.53 5.65
N ILE A 73 -12.40 40.46 4.95
CA ILE A 73 -12.33 40.56 3.49
C ILE A 73 -11.24 41.58 3.18
N HIS A 74 -10.17 41.12 2.53
CA HIS A 74 -9.07 41.97 2.11
C HIS A 74 -9.24 42.28 0.63
N GLU A 75 -9.74 43.48 0.32
CA GLU A 75 -9.82 43.98 -1.07
C GLU A 75 -8.42 44.24 -1.65
N ASP A 76 -7.47 44.67 -0.79
CA ASP A 76 -6.07 44.93 -1.14
C ASP A 76 -5.20 43.69 -0.86
N THR A 77 -5.28 42.67 -1.73
CA THR A 77 -4.43 41.48 -1.66
C THR A 77 -2.94 41.79 -1.93
N ILE A 78 -2.04 40.84 -1.64
CA ILE A 78 -0.67 40.95 -2.15
C ILE A 78 -0.72 40.53 -3.61
N LEU A 79 -0.54 41.51 -4.49
CA LEU A 79 -0.50 41.34 -5.93
C LEU A 79 0.94 41.53 -6.43
N ASN A 80 1.41 40.58 -7.23
CA ASN A 80 2.66 40.70 -7.97
C ASN A 80 2.34 40.67 -9.47
N GLU A 81 2.54 41.79 -10.15
CA GLU A 81 2.28 41.96 -11.59
C GLU A 81 3.55 41.85 -12.45
N HIS A 82 4.67 41.47 -11.83
CA HIS A 82 6.01 41.55 -12.41
C HIS A 82 6.62 40.19 -12.74
N LEU A 83 5.81 39.12 -12.79
CA LEU A 83 6.29 37.82 -13.19
C LEU A 83 6.65 37.81 -14.68
N PRO A 84 7.61 36.95 -15.09
CA PRO A 84 7.88 36.68 -16.50
C PRO A 84 6.62 36.24 -17.26
N ASN A 85 6.68 36.34 -18.59
CA ASN A 85 5.63 35.86 -19.50
C ASN A 85 4.26 36.55 -19.33
N GLY A 86 4.23 37.78 -18.82
CA GLY A 86 3.00 38.56 -18.67
C GLY A 86 2.06 38.01 -17.60
N LEU A 87 2.59 37.24 -16.66
CA LEU A 87 1.84 36.67 -15.56
C LEU A 87 1.77 37.62 -14.36
N ALA A 88 0.72 37.46 -13.58
CA ALA A 88 0.55 38.06 -12.27
C ALA A 88 0.11 36.97 -11.28
N MET A 89 0.33 37.19 -9.99
CA MET A 89 -0.20 36.31 -8.95
C MET A 89 -0.70 37.09 -7.75
N CYS A 90 -1.73 36.54 -7.10
CA CYS A 90 -2.29 37.08 -5.89
C CYS A 90 -2.48 36.02 -4.80
N GLY A 91 -2.52 36.51 -3.57
CA GLY A 91 -2.71 35.72 -2.37
C GLY A 91 -2.94 36.61 -1.15
N PRO A 92 -3.23 36.01 0.01
CA PRO A 92 -3.56 36.75 1.21
C PRO A 92 -2.39 37.60 1.72
N PRO A 93 -2.65 38.77 2.33
CA PRO A 93 -1.63 39.56 2.99
C PRO A 93 -1.11 38.89 4.28
N PRO A 94 -0.01 39.41 4.87
CA PRO A 94 0.40 39.03 6.21
C PRO A 94 -0.79 39.06 7.20
N PRO A 95 -0.96 38.03 8.03
CA PRO A 95 0.10 37.14 8.51
C PRO A 95 0.34 35.85 7.68
N SER A 96 -0.25 35.72 6.48
CA SER A 96 0.14 34.65 5.56
C SER A 96 1.59 34.79 5.09
N SER A 97 2.23 33.65 4.79
CA SER A 97 3.56 33.62 4.17
C SER A 97 3.54 33.72 2.64
N PHE A 98 2.41 34.07 2.01
CA PHE A 98 2.31 34.23 0.56
C PHE A 98 3.36 35.19 -0.03
N ALA A 99 3.66 36.30 0.68
CA ALA A 99 4.69 37.25 0.26
C ALA A 99 6.09 36.61 0.14
N VAL A 100 6.38 35.58 0.95
CA VAL A 100 7.62 34.80 0.89
C VAL A 100 7.60 33.87 -0.32
N THR A 101 6.52 33.12 -0.50
CA THR A 101 6.31 32.21 -1.62
C THR A 101 6.48 32.93 -2.96
N GLN A 102 5.78 34.05 -3.15
CA GLN A 102 5.83 34.83 -4.39
C GLN A 102 7.20 35.49 -4.63
N SER A 103 7.94 35.83 -3.57
CA SER A 103 9.32 36.33 -3.69
C SER A 103 10.26 35.24 -4.21
N ILE A 104 10.17 34.01 -3.68
CA ILE A 104 10.96 32.86 -4.18
C ILE A 104 10.66 32.63 -5.67
N ILE A 105 9.38 32.60 -6.04
CA ILE A 105 8.96 32.43 -7.44
C ILE A 105 9.53 33.54 -8.32
N SER A 106 9.48 34.80 -7.88
CA SER A 106 9.99 35.95 -8.63
C SER A 106 11.50 35.91 -8.82
N ILE A 107 12.27 35.53 -7.79
CA ILE A 107 13.73 35.41 -7.88
C ILE A 107 14.12 34.34 -8.91
N ILE A 108 13.49 33.17 -8.86
CA ILE A 108 13.79 32.09 -9.80
C ILE A 108 13.30 32.44 -11.22
N GLY A 109 12.13 33.08 -11.34
CA GLY A 109 11.65 33.64 -12.60
C GLY A 109 12.59 34.69 -13.19
N ALA A 110 13.25 35.51 -12.37
CA ALA A 110 14.24 36.48 -12.85
C ALA A 110 15.53 35.81 -13.34
N PHE A 111 15.86 34.61 -12.87
CA PHE A 111 16.99 33.83 -13.40
C PHE A 111 16.64 33.10 -14.70
N TYR A 112 15.44 32.50 -14.79
CA TYR A 112 15.15 31.48 -15.80
C TYR A 112 13.87 31.71 -16.61
N GLY A 113 13.00 32.64 -16.22
CA GLY A 113 11.66 32.79 -16.81
C GLY A 113 11.65 33.23 -18.28
N ASN A 114 12.78 33.73 -18.79
CA ASN A 114 12.99 34.11 -20.19
C ASN A 114 14.07 33.25 -20.88
N ASP A 115 14.50 32.15 -20.25
CA ASP A 115 15.47 31.24 -20.85
C ASP A 115 14.84 30.54 -22.07
N PRO A 116 15.55 30.42 -23.22
CA PRO A 116 15.01 29.76 -24.41
C PRO A 116 14.87 28.23 -24.27
N ASP A 117 15.60 27.61 -23.33
CA ASP A 117 15.53 26.17 -23.03
C ASP A 117 15.60 25.91 -21.52
N PRO A 118 14.56 26.29 -20.76
CA PRO A 118 14.63 26.23 -19.31
C PRO A 118 14.59 24.80 -18.79
N ARG A 119 14.04 23.84 -19.56
CA ARG A 119 13.87 22.44 -19.12
C ARG A 119 15.21 21.72 -18.95
N SER A 120 16.22 22.04 -19.76
CA SER A 120 17.56 21.45 -19.64
C SER A 120 18.28 21.86 -18.34
N LEU A 121 17.93 23.03 -17.79
CA LEU A 121 18.49 23.57 -16.54
C LEU A 121 18.07 22.80 -15.29
N LEU A 122 17.08 21.89 -15.38
CA LEU A 122 16.73 20.98 -14.28
C LEU A 122 17.81 19.92 -14.02
N ASN A 123 18.73 19.70 -14.96
CA ASN A 123 19.90 18.85 -14.74
C ASN A 123 21.11 19.64 -14.22
N ASP A 124 21.03 20.96 -14.15
CA ASP A 124 22.10 21.83 -13.66
C ASP A 124 22.02 21.97 -12.12
N PRO A 125 23.02 21.49 -11.36
CA PRO A 125 23.08 21.68 -9.92
C PRO A 125 22.97 23.14 -9.45
N LEU A 126 23.40 24.11 -10.29
CA LEU A 126 23.30 25.53 -9.98
C LEU A 126 21.84 26.00 -9.84
N THR A 127 20.91 25.34 -10.54
CA THR A 127 19.47 25.60 -10.42
C THR A 127 18.99 25.34 -9.00
N TYR A 128 19.30 24.18 -8.44
CA TYR A 128 18.91 23.82 -7.08
C TYR A 128 19.61 24.66 -6.02
N HIS A 129 20.87 25.03 -6.27
CA HIS A 129 21.57 25.99 -5.42
C HIS A 129 20.81 27.32 -5.36
N ARG A 130 20.39 27.87 -6.50
CA ARG A 130 19.61 29.12 -6.55
C ARG A 130 18.24 28.99 -5.89
N PHE A 131 17.56 27.85 -6.02
CA PHE A 131 16.33 27.57 -5.26
C PHE A 131 16.57 27.65 -3.75
N ILE A 132 17.62 26.99 -3.24
CA ILE A 132 17.98 27.02 -1.82
C ILE A 132 18.27 28.44 -1.35
N GLU A 133 19.05 29.19 -2.11
CA GLU A 133 19.41 30.57 -1.74
C GLU A 133 18.19 31.50 -1.77
N ALA A 134 17.31 31.37 -2.77
CA ALA A 134 16.05 32.10 -2.83
C ALA A 134 15.15 31.79 -1.63
N MET A 135 15.06 30.52 -1.22
CA MET A 135 14.34 30.13 -0.01
C MET A 135 14.96 30.81 1.23
N LYS A 136 16.28 30.74 1.43
CA LYS A 136 16.94 31.39 2.57
C LYS A 136 16.62 32.88 2.67
N PHE A 137 16.69 33.62 1.56
CA PHE A 137 16.30 35.04 1.52
C PHE A 137 14.82 35.27 1.84
N GLY A 138 13.94 34.42 1.33
CA GLY A 138 12.51 34.48 1.62
C GLY A 138 12.20 34.25 3.10
N TYR A 139 12.69 33.15 3.68
CA TYR A 139 12.47 32.80 5.09
C TYR A 139 13.16 33.78 6.04
N ALA A 140 14.30 34.36 5.64
CA ALA A 140 14.93 35.46 6.37
C ALA A 140 13.97 36.66 6.54
N GLN A 141 13.27 37.08 5.48
CA GLN A 141 12.28 38.18 5.58
C GLN A 141 11.03 37.80 6.36
N ARG A 142 10.68 36.52 6.40
CA ARG A 142 9.49 36.04 7.13
C ARG A 142 9.51 36.43 8.61
N ALA A 143 10.68 36.51 9.22
CA ALA A 143 10.87 36.94 10.62
C ALA A 143 10.39 38.38 10.88
N HIS A 144 10.32 39.22 9.85
CA HIS A 144 9.88 40.61 9.96
C HIS A 144 8.39 40.80 9.65
N LEU A 145 7.75 39.80 9.07
CA LEU A 145 6.31 39.80 8.78
C LEU A 145 5.49 39.50 10.04
N GLY A 146 4.27 40.03 10.08
CA GLY A 146 3.30 39.86 11.16
C GLY A 146 1.90 40.31 10.76
N ASP A 147 0.92 40.15 11.64
CA ASP A 147 -0.43 40.71 11.45
C ASP A 147 -0.34 42.22 11.17
N ALA A 148 -0.83 42.63 9.99
CA ALA A 148 -0.73 44.01 9.50
C ALA A 148 -1.41 45.04 10.42
N ASN A 149 -2.37 44.63 11.24
CA ASN A 149 -3.00 45.52 12.22
C ASN A 149 -2.08 45.83 13.42
N PHE A 150 -1.04 45.02 13.64
CA PHE A 150 -0.17 45.10 14.82
C PHE A 150 1.30 45.35 14.47
N VAL A 151 1.70 45.08 13.22
CA VAL A 151 3.05 45.28 12.71
C VAL A 151 2.99 46.24 11.53
N LYS A 152 3.28 47.52 11.82
CA LYS A 152 3.08 48.65 10.90
C LYS A 152 3.72 48.44 9.52
N ASP A 153 4.93 47.89 9.49
CA ASP A 153 5.71 47.77 8.26
C ASP A 153 5.50 46.44 7.52
N SER A 154 4.69 45.52 8.08
CA SER A 154 4.51 44.16 7.52
C SER A 154 3.93 44.19 6.11
N LEU A 155 2.87 44.99 5.89
CA LEU A 155 2.24 45.12 4.58
C LEU A 155 3.15 45.81 3.56
N ALA A 156 3.89 46.85 3.99
CA ALA A 156 4.83 47.55 3.15
C ALA A 156 6.01 46.65 2.74
N LEU A 157 6.53 45.84 3.68
CA LEU A 157 7.56 44.85 3.39
C LEU A 157 7.05 43.77 2.43
N ALA A 158 5.86 43.22 2.67
CA ALA A 158 5.26 42.22 1.78
C ALA A 158 5.05 42.75 0.36
N ARG A 159 4.64 44.01 0.20
CA ARG A 159 4.55 44.69 -1.11
C ARG A 159 5.92 44.96 -1.71
N ASN A 160 6.90 45.39 -0.92
CA ASN A 160 8.27 45.57 -1.42
C ASN A 160 8.86 44.28 -1.98
N MET A 161 8.56 43.14 -1.36
CA MET A 161 8.97 41.81 -1.81
C MET A 161 8.37 41.39 -3.16
N THR A 162 7.36 42.08 -3.69
CA THR A 162 6.79 41.84 -5.04
C THR A 162 7.51 42.64 -6.13
N THR A 163 8.36 43.62 -5.76
CA THR A 163 8.92 44.59 -6.71
C THR A 163 10.07 44.01 -7.54
N PRO A 164 10.26 44.47 -8.80
CA PRO A 164 11.43 44.14 -9.59
C PRO A 164 12.74 44.60 -8.94
N GLU A 165 12.74 45.75 -8.27
CA GLU A 165 13.92 46.30 -7.59
C GLU A 165 14.38 45.35 -6.48
N TYR A 166 13.46 44.89 -5.64
CA TYR A 166 13.76 43.91 -4.60
C TYR A 166 14.23 42.58 -5.19
N THR A 167 13.54 42.08 -6.21
CA THR A 167 13.88 40.82 -6.89
C THR A 167 15.28 40.87 -7.50
N ASN A 168 15.60 41.94 -8.22
CA ASN A 168 16.92 42.13 -8.85
C ASN A 168 18.02 42.35 -7.81
N TRP A 169 17.70 43.03 -6.70
CA TRP A 169 18.62 43.17 -5.59
C TRP A 169 18.96 41.79 -4.99
N ILE A 170 17.99 40.96 -4.66
CA ILE A 170 18.25 39.59 -4.14
C ILE A 170 18.99 38.74 -5.17
N LYS A 171 18.57 38.77 -6.43
CA LYS A 171 19.26 38.09 -7.53
C LYS A 171 20.76 38.45 -7.59
N SER A 172 21.10 39.73 -7.40
CA SER A 172 22.50 40.20 -7.37
C SER A 172 23.30 39.70 -6.16
N LYS A 173 22.62 39.23 -5.11
CA LYS A 173 23.22 38.68 -3.90
C LYS A 173 23.39 37.16 -3.96
N ILE A 174 22.71 36.44 -4.84
CA ILE A 174 22.87 34.98 -4.92
C ILE A 174 24.17 34.66 -5.66
N THR A 175 25.17 34.16 -4.91
CA THR A 175 26.46 33.71 -5.46
C THR A 175 26.42 32.23 -5.83
N ASN A 176 27.47 31.72 -6.45
CA ASN A 176 27.60 30.30 -6.80
C ASN A 176 28.04 29.41 -5.61
N ARG A 177 28.19 29.98 -4.41
CA ARG A 177 28.53 29.30 -3.15
C ARG A 177 27.45 29.59 -2.12
N ALA A 178 27.31 28.70 -1.14
CA ALA A 178 26.45 28.92 0.01
C ALA A 178 27.12 29.93 0.93
N GLU A 179 26.36 30.95 1.34
CA GLU A 179 26.85 31.99 2.24
C GLU A 179 26.50 31.69 3.70
N LYS A 180 27.26 32.30 4.61
CA LYS A 180 27.04 32.19 6.06
C LYS A 180 25.72 32.87 6.49
N PRO A 181 25.13 32.49 7.63
CA PRO A 181 23.83 33.00 8.09
C PRO A 181 23.73 34.53 8.13
N GLU A 182 24.82 35.22 8.48
CA GLU A 182 24.85 36.68 8.61
C GLU A 182 24.64 37.39 7.26
N TYR A 183 24.87 36.68 6.15
CA TYR A 183 24.73 37.21 4.79
C TYR A 183 23.28 37.56 4.41
N TYR A 184 22.31 36.80 4.91
CA TYR A 184 20.89 36.96 4.55
C TYR A 184 20.20 38.04 5.41
N ALA A 185 20.95 38.69 6.31
CA ALA A 185 20.52 39.82 7.14
C ALA A 185 19.26 39.56 8.00
N ALA A 186 19.09 38.33 8.51
CA ALA A 186 17.97 37.96 9.37
C ALA A 186 18.41 37.59 10.80
N THR A 187 17.57 37.93 11.78
CA THR A 187 17.63 37.36 13.12
C THR A 187 17.17 35.90 13.06
N VAL A 188 17.90 34.99 13.72
CA VAL A 188 17.57 33.56 13.74
C VAL A 188 16.31 33.35 14.58
N GLU A 189 15.15 33.43 13.93
CA GLU A 189 13.84 33.32 14.56
C GLU A 189 13.04 32.18 13.95
N SER A 190 12.46 31.34 14.80
CA SER A 190 11.72 30.15 14.36
C SER A 190 10.23 30.28 14.54
N VAL A 191 9.50 29.52 13.72
CA VAL A 191 8.11 29.12 13.99
C VAL A 191 8.10 27.59 14.17
N PRO A 192 7.45 27.04 15.21
CA PRO A 192 7.34 25.58 15.43
C PRO A 192 6.64 24.89 14.26
N ASP A 193 6.91 23.59 14.05
CA ASP A 193 6.37 22.84 12.91
C ASP A 193 5.99 21.39 13.32
N ASP A 194 4.69 21.07 13.31
CA ASP A 194 4.05 19.74 13.34
C ASP A 194 2.58 19.95 12.86
N HIS A 195 1.99 19.18 11.92
CA HIS A 195 0.89 19.74 11.07
C HIS A 195 -0.37 18.91 10.80
N GLY A 196 -1.50 19.41 11.29
CA GLY A 196 -2.88 19.12 10.87
C GLY A 196 -3.45 20.14 9.88
N THR A 197 -2.77 20.37 8.75
CA THR A 197 -3.19 21.31 7.69
C THR A 197 -3.80 20.57 6.48
N SER A 198 -4.80 21.19 5.84
CA SER A 198 -5.44 20.70 4.61
C SER A 198 -5.55 21.81 3.57
N GLN A 199 -5.54 21.43 2.29
CA GLN A 199 -5.66 22.34 1.16
C GLN A 199 -6.80 21.90 0.24
N SER A 200 -7.56 22.86 -0.28
CA SER A 200 -8.44 22.68 -1.44
C SER A 200 -8.16 23.76 -2.50
N SER A 201 -8.21 23.35 -3.76
CA SER A 201 -8.05 24.23 -4.92
C SER A 201 -9.21 23.95 -5.88
N ALA A 202 -9.89 24.98 -6.37
CA ALA A 202 -11.04 24.86 -7.26
C ALA A 202 -11.03 25.99 -8.30
N ILE A 203 -11.59 25.70 -9.47
CA ILE A 203 -11.92 26.69 -10.50
C ILE A 203 -13.26 26.32 -11.12
N ASP A 204 -14.13 27.30 -11.35
CA ASP A 204 -15.38 27.09 -12.08
C ASP A 204 -15.26 27.46 -13.56
N ALA A 205 -16.33 27.23 -14.33
CA ALA A 205 -16.34 27.55 -15.76
C ALA A 205 -16.42 29.04 -16.08
N GLN A 206 -16.80 29.87 -15.11
CA GLN A 206 -16.77 31.32 -15.21
C GLN A 206 -15.35 31.87 -14.96
N GLY A 207 -14.41 31.01 -14.57
CA GLY A 207 -13.03 31.37 -14.25
C GLY A 207 -12.85 31.85 -12.82
N ILE A 208 -13.84 31.67 -11.93
CA ILE A 208 -13.71 31.96 -10.51
C ILE A 208 -12.81 30.88 -9.90
N ALA A 209 -11.67 31.32 -9.36
CA ALA A 209 -10.67 30.46 -8.74
C ALA A 209 -10.68 30.60 -7.22
N VAL A 210 -10.56 29.46 -6.53
CA VAL A 210 -10.48 29.38 -5.07
C VAL A 210 -9.27 28.54 -4.68
N SER A 211 -8.35 29.12 -3.91
CA SER A 211 -7.32 28.38 -3.18
C SER A 211 -7.55 28.58 -1.69
N CYS A 212 -7.76 27.49 -0.95
CA CYS A 212 -8.08 27.53 0.47
C CYS A 212 -7.17 26.59 1.26
N THR A 213 -6.35 27.16 2.13
CA THR A 213 -5.56 26.42 3.12
C THR A 213 -6.23 26.58 4.49
N ALA A 214 -6.52 25.46 5.14
CA ALA A 214 -7.15 25.44 6.47
C ALA A 214 -6.33 24.59 7.45
N THR A 215 -6.26 25.01 8.70
CA THR A 215 -5.38 24.41 9.71
C THR A 215 -6.01 24.43 11.11
N ILE A 216 -5.62 23.45 11.92
CA ILE A 216 -5.81 23.45 13.38
C ILE A 216 -4.46 23.51 14.12
N ASN A 217 -3.42 23.94 13.41
CA ASN A 217 -2.00 23.82 13.72
C ASN A 217 -1.52 22.36 13.78
N ARG A 218 -1.23 21.80 14.97
CA ARG A 218 -0.66 20.44 15.09
C ARG A 218 -1.70 19.34 14.85
N TRP A 219 -1.27 18.08 14.73
CA TRP A 219 -2.20 16.96 14.66
C TRP A 219 -3.15 16.97 15.85
N PHE A 220 -4.45 16.99 15.56
CA PHE A 220 -5.53 17.09 16.56
C PHE A 220 -5.51 18.40 17.40
N GLY A 221 -4.80 19.44 16.94
CA GLY A 221 -4.79 20.77 17.53
C GLY A 221 -4.40 20.78 19.00
N ALA A 222 -5.25 21.35 19.86
CA ALA A 222 -5.05 21.37 21.32
C ALA A 222 -5.24 19.99 22.00
N GLY A 223 -5.49 18.93 21.24
CA GLY A 223 -5.84 17.61 21.78
C GLY A 223 -7.17 17.62 22.55
N ARG A 224 -8.02 18.62 22.27
CA ARG A 224 -9.32 18.82 22.91
C ARG A 224 -10.41 18.87 21.85
N GLU A 225 -11.48 18.17 22.14
CA GLU A 225 -12.68 18.10 21.33
C GLU A 225 -13.75 18.91 22.06
N SER A 226 -14.49 19.75 21.32
CA SER A 226 -15.58 20.51 21.91
C SER A 226 -16.73 19.62 22.36
N SER A 227 -17.60 20.16 23.22
CA SER A 227 -18.93 19.62 23.51
C SER A 227 -19.76 19.32 22.24
N HIS A 228 -19.43 19.99 21.15
CA HIS A 228 -20.05 19.91 19.84
C HIS A 228 -19.31 19.03 18.82
N GLY A 229 -18.23 18.34 19.23
CA GLY A 229 -17.58 17.30 18.42
C GLY A 229 -16.52 17.77 17.42
N PHE A 230 -16.26 19.07 17.29
CA PHE A 230 -15.13 19.58 16.49
C PHE A 230 -13.86 19.76 17.35
N MET A 231 -12.70 19.68 16.71
CA MET A 231 -11.40 19.82 17.37
C MET A 231 -11.00 21.27 17.56
N TRP A 232 -10.50 21.59 18.75
CA TRP A 232 -9.92 22.90 19.05
C TRP A 232 -8.50 22.99 18.48
N ASN A 233 -8.19 24.11 17.82
CA ASN A 233 -6.85 24.39 17.34
C ASN A 233 -5.88 24.67 18.51
N ASN A 234 -4.57 24.58 18.24
CA ASN A 234 -3.52 25.06 19.15
C ASN A 234 -2.66 26.16 18.50
N GLU A 235 -3.28 27.07 17.77
CA GLU A 235 -2.63 28.17 17.04
C GLU A 235 -1.92 29.18 17.97
N MET A 236 -2.16 29.12 19.28
CA MET A 236 -1.40 29.92 20.24
C MET A 236 0.09 29.56 20.25
N ASP A 237 0.45 28.35 19.81
CA ASP A 237 1.84 27.91 19.62
C ASP A 237 2.55 28.63 18.45
N ASP A 238 1.78 29.19 17.51
CA ASP A 238 2.35 29.91 16.38
C ASP A 238 2.81 31.31 16.77
N PHE A 239 2.43 31.84 17.95
CA PHE A 239 3.00 33.07 18.49
C PHE A 239 4.39 32.84 19.08
N SER A 240 5.30 33.79 18.84
CA SER A 240 6.58 33.83 19.52
C SER A 240 6.43 34.34 20.96
N GLN A 241 7.13 33.73 21.91
CA GLN A 241 7.14 34.16 23.31
C GLN A 241 8.39 35.01 23.63
N PRO A 242 8.25 36.17 24.30
CA PRO A 242 9.40 36.98 24.68
C PRO A 242 10.41 36.18 25.52
N ASN A 243 11.70 36.29 25.20
CA ASN A 243 12.81 35.65 25.91
C ASN A 243 12.77 34.11 25.98
N GLN A 244 11.89 33.45 25.22
CA GLN A 244 11.85 32.00 25.14
C GLN A 244 12.43 31.54 23.81
N VAL A 245 13.51 30.77 23.90
CA VAL A 245 14.11 30.08 22.76
C VAL A 245 13.31 28.81 22.51
N ASN A 246 12.99 28.50 21.25
CA ASN A 246 12.19 27.30 20.94
C ASN A 246 12.98 25.99 21.23
N SER A 247 12.33 24.84 21.09
CA SER A 247 12.92 23.51 21.32
C SER A 247 14.14 23.16 20.45
N PHE A 248 14.49 24.01 19.48
CA PHE A 248 15.58 23.84 18.54
C PHE A 248 16.66 24.92 18.65
N GLY A 249 16.57 25.82 19.65
CA GLY A 249 17.63 26.80 19.93
C GLY A 249 17.46 28.18 19.26
N TYR A 250 16.27 28.52 18.74
CA TYR A 250 16.04 29.77 18.00
C TYR A 250 15.36 30.89 18.81
N ALA A 251 15.70 32.15 18.51
CA ALA A 251 15.18 33.33 19.20
C ALA A 251 13.72 33.64 18.78
N PRO A 252 12.94 34.34 19.62
CA PRO A 252 11.54 34.62 19.32
C PRO A 252 11.36 35.89 18.47
N SER A 253 10.43 35.87 17.51
CA SER A 253 10.14 37.01 16.64
C SER A 253 9.28 38.08 17.27
N LYS A 254 9.80 39.31 17.37
CA LYS A 254 9.06 40.46 17.90
C LYS A 254 7.81 40.78 17.07
N SER A 255 7.89 40.65 15.74
CA SER A 255 6.75 40.83 14.83
C SER A 255 5.62 39.84 15.10
N ASN A 256 5.92 38.73 15.77
CA ASN A 256 4.99 37.65 16.07
C ASN A 256 4.75 37.45 17.58
N PHE A 257 5.03 38.44 18.43
CA PHE A 257 4.63 38.38 19.85
C PHE A 257 3.11 38.45 20.02
N ILE A 258 2.61 37.69 20.98
CA ILE A 258 1.20 37.63 21.37
C ILE A 258 0.67 39.00 21.81
N LYS A 259 -0.50 39.39 21.28
CA LYS A 259 -1.29 40.57 21.69
C LYS A 259 -2.79 40.26 21.55
N PRO A 260 -3.68 40.83 22.39
CA PRO A 260 -5.12 40.64 22.23
C PRO A 260 -5.60 41.05 20.84
N GLY A 261 -6.41 40.21 20.20
CA GLY A 261 -6.98 40.44 18.86
C GLY A 261 -6.01 40.27 17.68
N LYS A 262 -4.74 39.96 17.95
CA LYS A 262 -3.72 39.71 16.91
C LYS A 262 -3.84 38.29 16.35
N ARG A 263 -3.51 38.11 15.07
CA ARG A 263 -3.36 36.80 14.41
C ARG A 263 -1.89 36.34 14.40
N PRO A 264 -1.60 35.04 14.59
CA PRO A 264 -0.24 34.53 14.53
C PRO A 264 0.28 34.46 13.09
N MET A 265 1.61 34.47 12.93
CA MET A 265 2.26 34.23 11.63
C MET A 265 2.02 32.81 11.14
N SER A 266 1.54 32.68 9.90
CA SER A 266 1.17 31.40 9.31
C SER A 266 2.00 31.04 8.10
N SER A 267 2.34 29.76 7.94
CA SER A 267 3.00 29.21 6.74
C SER A 267 2.02 28.98 5.58
N MET A 268 0.72 29.12 5.80
CA MET A 268 -0.31 28.99 4.76
C MET A 268 -0.06 29.97 3.61
N SER A 269 -0.11 29.47 2.38
CA SER A 269 0.19 30.24 1.16
C SER A 269 -0.72 29.84 -0.02
N PRO A 270 -2.05 29.95 0.12
CA PRO A 270 -2.96 29.76 -1.01
C PRO A 270 -2.63 30.79 -2.11
N THR A 271 -2.49 30.32 -3.34
CA THR A 271 -1.93 31.11 -4.45
C THR A 271 -2.80 30.96 -5.70
N VAL A 272 -3.06 32.08 -6.36
CA VAL A 272 -3.69 32.14 -7.69
C VAL A 272 -2.76 32.90 -8.63
N VAL A 273 -2.51 32.33 -9.82
CA VAL A 273 -1.71 32.92 -10.89
C VAL A 273 -2.61 33.15 -12.08
N PHE A 274 -2.48 34.30 -12.74
CA PHE A 274 -3.30 34.71 -13.87
C PHE A 274 -2.51 35.54 -14.87
N GLU A 275 -3.03 35.72 -16.08
CA GLU A 275 -2.46 36.60 -17.10
C GLU A 275 -2.80 38.06 -16.77
N ARG A 276 -1.79 38.93 -16.75
CA ARG A 276 -1.95 40.34 -16.34
C ARG A 276 -2.89 41.11 -17.26
N GLU A 277 -2.80 40.88 -18.57
CA GLU A 277 -3.59 41.63 -19.56
C GLU A 277 -5.02 41.11 -19.68
N SER A 278 -5.21 39.79 -19.63
CA SER A 278 -6.50 39.14 -19.88
C SER A 278 -7.29 38.84 -18.61
N GLY A 279 -6.64 38.83 -17.45
CA GLY A 279 -7.20 38.38 -16.17
C GLY A 279 -7.47 36.87 -16.10
N LYS A 280 -7.10 36.10 -17.13
CA LYS A 280 -7.38 34.66 -17.19
C LYS A 280 -6.52 33.90 -16.19
N VAL A 281 -7.15 33.10 -15.33
CA VAL A 281 -6.46 32.22 -14.38
C VAL A 281 -5.61 31.21 -15.15
N ARG A 282 -4.36 31.03 -14.69
CA ARG A 282 -3.38 30.08 -15.23
C ARG A 282 -3.02 28.99 -14.22
N MET A 283 -3.10 29.28 -12.92
CA MET A 283 -2.82 28.29 -11.90
C MET A 283 -3.55 28.62 -10.60
N VAL A 284 -4.04 27.59 -9.91
CA VAL A 284 -4.62 27.67 -8.56
C VAL A 284 -3.96 26.60 -7.72
N LEU A 285 -3.22 26.97 -6.69
CA LEU A 285 -2.50 25.99 -5.89
C LEU A 285 -2.33 26.40 -4.43
N GLY A 286 -2.04 25.41 -3.60
CA GLY A 286 -1.63 25.55 -2.21
C GLY A 286 -1.17 24.20 -1.67
N ALA A 287 -0.87 24.13 -0.37
CA ALA A 287 -0.32 22.91 0.20
C ALA A 287 -0.68 22.68 1.68
N SER A 288 -0.39 21.47 2.14
CA SER A 288 -0.22 21.12 3.56
C SER A 288 1.24 20.74 3.84
N GLY A 289 1.65 20.68 5.10
CA GLY A 289 3.04 20.33 5.48
C GLY A 289 3.83 21.46 6.15
N GLY A 290 3.15 22.41 6.80
CA GLY A 290 3.80 23.38 7.67
C GLY A 290 4.63 24.46 7.03
N SER A 291 5.80 24.72 7.60
CA SER A 291 6.83 25.57 7.03
C SER A 291 7.17 25.16 5.60
N GLN A 292 7.05 23.87 5.24
CA GLN A 292 7.34 23.38 3.89
C GLN A 292 6.28 23.78 2.86
N ILE A 293 5.11 24.30 3.27
CA ILE A 293 4.07 24.83 2.35
C ILE A 293 4.67 25.89 1.42
N ILE A 294 5.48 26.80 1.96
CA ILE A 294 6.06 27.92 1.20
C ILE A 294 6.98 27.41 0.09
N SER A 295 7.93 26.53 0.43
CA SER A 295 8.86 25.98 -0.57
C SER A 295 8.15 25.08 -1.58
N GLY A 296 7.23 24.21 -1.14
CA GLY A 296 6.50 23.32 -2.03
C GLY A 296 5.63 24.05 -3.05
N VAL A 297 4.88 25.08 -2.61
CA VAL A 297 4.08 25.92 -3.52
C VAL A 297 4.98 26.65 -4.51
N ALA A 298 6.10 27.21 -4.04
CA ALA A 298 7.05 27.91 -4.89
C ALA A 298 7.70 26.99 -5.93
N GLU A 299 8.15 25.79 -5.54
CA GLU A 299 8.74 24.79 -6.42
C GLU A 299 7.76 24.38 -7.53
N VAL A 300 6.53 23.99 -7.19
CA VAL A 300 5.53 23.57 -8.19
C VAL A 300 5.19 24.70 -9.16
N ALA A 301 4.97 25.92 -8.63
CA ALA A 301 4.69 27.08 -9.46
C ALA A 301 5.84 27.36 -10.43
N VAL A 302 7.08 27.37 -9.94
CA VAL A 302 8.27 27.64 -10.76
C VAL A 302 8.46 26.56 -11.83
N LEU A 303 8.39 25.28 -11.46
CA LEU A 303 8.59 24.18 -12.38
C LEU A 303 7.59 24.23 -13.54
N SER A 304 6.33 24.50 -13.22
CA SER A 304 5.28 24.55 -14.23
C SER A 304 5.27 25.85 -15.04
N LEU A 305 5.55 27.00 -14.42
CA LEU A 305 5.49 28.31 -15.09
C LEU A 305 6.76 28.66 -15.88
N PHE A 306 7.93 28.24 -15.39
CA PHE A 306 9.22 28.69 -15.94
C PHE A 306 10.07 27.56 -16.51
N PHE A 307 9.88 26.30 -16.11
CA PHE A 307 10.68 25.16 -16.59
C PHE A 307 9.96 24.26 -17.61
N ASN A 308 8.81 24.70 -18.13
CA ASN A 308 7.99 23.94 -19.09
C ASN A 308 7.66 22.51 -18.61
N GLN A 309 7.51 22.32 -17.30
CA GLN A 309 6.93 21.10 -16.77
C GLN A 309 5.41 21.15 -16.83
N THR A 310 4.79 20.00 -17.12
CA THR A 310 3.37 19.82 -16.89
C THR A 310 3.06 19.93 -15.39
N ILE A 311 1.82 20.24 -15.02
CA ILE A 311 1.45 20.34 -13.60
C ILE A 311 1.66 19.02 -12.86
N LYS A 312 1.55 17.88 -13.56
CA LYS A 312 1.89 16.57 -13.04
C LYS A 312 3.37 16.41 -12.77
N GLU A 313 4.21 16.69 -13.75
CA GLU A 313 5.68 16.64 -13.58
C GLU A 313 6.14 17.52 -12.41
N ALA A 314 5.56 18.72 -12.28
CA ALA A 314 5.90 19.66 -11.21
C ALA A 314 5.47 19.18 -9.82
N VAL A 315 4.26 18.61 -9.69
CA VAL A 315 3.78 18.05 -8.42
C VAL A 315 4.52 16.77 -8.04
N ASP A 316 4.84 15.91 -9.00
CA ASP A 316 5.57 14.67 -8.76
C ASP A 316 7.08 14.90 -8.56
N TRP A 317 7.58 16.10 -8.89
CA TRP A 317 8.99 16.46 -8.75
C TRP A 317 9.50 16.29 -7.31
N PRO A 318 10.73 15.78 -7.11
CA PRO A 318 11.33 15.66 -5.78
C PRO A 318 11.40 17.01 -5.05
N ARG A 319 11.07 17.04 -3.75
CA ARG A 319 11.03 18.26 -2.93
C ARG A 319 12.38 18.62 -2.32
N LEU A 320 12.67 19.93 -2.31
CA LEU A 320 13.82 20.54 -1.65
C LEU A 320 13.35 21.62 -0.69
N HIS A 321 13.83 21.61 0.54
CA HIS A 321 13.38 22.56 1.56
C HIS A 321 14.54 23.18 2.33
N ASN A 322 14.54 24.50 2.44
CA ASN A 322 15.40 25.23 3.35
C ASN A 322 14.64 26.42 3.94
N GLN A 323 14.43 26.42 5.25
CA GLN A 323 13.71 27.48 5.97
C GLN A 323 14.63 28.51 6.62
N PHE A 324 15.83 28.71 6.06
CA PHE A 324 16.93 29.50 6.61
C PHE A 324 17.53 28.92 7.90
N SER A 325 16.71 28.59 8.91
CA SER A 325 17.13 28.02 10.19
C SER A 325 16.28 26.80 10.61
N PRO A 326 16.85 25.60 10.88
CA PRO A 326 18.29 25.31 10.93
C PRO A 326 18.97 25.52 9.59
N HIS A 327 20.29 25.79 9.61
CA HIS A 327 21.13 25.89 8.41
C HIS A 327 21.38 24.49 7.81
N ALA A 328 20.31 23.84 7.41
CA ALA A 328 20.26 22.56 6.74
C ALA A 328 19.25 22.66 5.61
N THR A 329 19.63 22.13 4.45
CA THR A 329 18.75 21.93 3.32
C THR A 329 18.32 20.49 3.32
N SER A 330 17.03 20.27 3.38
CA SER A 330 16.51 18.91 3.31
C SER A 330 16.02 18.56 1.91
N TYR A 331 16.20 17.30 1.53
CA TYR A 331 15.85 16.82 0.19
C TYR A 331 15.20 15.43 0.23
N GLU A 332 14.42 15.11 -0.81
CA GLU A 332 13.88 13.77 -1.05
C GLU A 332 14.87 12.85 -1.79
N SER A 333 14.85 11.56 -1.47
CA SER A 333 15.82 10.55 -1.95
C SER A 333 15.98 10.44 -3.47
N SER A 334 15.02 10.95 -4.24
CA SER A 334 14.96 10.88 -5.70
C SER A 334 15.88 11.89 -6.43
N PHE A 335 16.57 12.79 -5.72
CA PHE A 335 17.56 13.68 -6.32
C PHE A 335 18.81 12.93 -6.83
N LEU A 336 19.32 13.32 -8.01
CA LEU A 336 20.55 12.74 -8.55
C LEU A 336 21.74 12.98 -7.61
N LYS A 337 22.54 11.93 -7.37
CA LYS A 337 23.74 12.01 -6.52
C LYS A 337 24.74 13.09 -6.97
N SER A 338 24.85 13.32 -8.28
CA SER A 338 25.70 14.36 -8.87
C SER A 338 25.28 15.76 -8.43
N ILE A 339 23.97 16.05 -8.44
CA ILE A 339 23.40 17.31 -7.95
C ILE A 339 23.72 17.48 -6.47
N LEU A 340 23.47 16.45 -5.65
CA LEU A 340 23.73 16.51 -4.21
C LEU A 340 25.22 16.72 -3.88
N GLN A 341 26.11 16.09 -4.64
CA GLN A 341 27.56 16.25 -4.46
C GLN A 341 28.03 17.66 -4.82
N ASP A 342 27.49 18.22 -5.90
CA ASP A 342 27.79 19.60 -6.31
C ASP A 342 27.25 20.61 -5.28
N LEU A 343 26.02 20.43 -4.78
CA LEU A 343 25.46 21.25 -3.70
C LEU A 343 26.35 21.24 -2.44
N ARG A 344 26.84 20.07 -2.02
CA ARG A 344 27.82 19.96 -0.92
C ARG A 344 29.11 20.70 -1.24
N SER A 345 29.62 20.56 -2.46
CA SER A 345 30.83 21.27 -2.90
C SER A 345 30.64 22.78 -2.82
N ARG A 346 29.43 23.29 -3.12
CA ARG A 346 29.06 24.70 -3.01
C ARG A 346 28.90 25.17 -1.57
N GLY A 347 28.94 24.27 -0.58
CA GLY A 347 28.81 24.59 0.85
C GLY A 347 27.40 24.40 1.40
N GLN A 348 26.48 23.79 0.64
CA GLN A 348 25.15 23.47 1.16
C GLN A 348 25.21 22.27 2.10
N ASN A 349 24.63 22.43 3.29
CA ASN A 349 24.47 21.36 4.26
C ASN A 349 23.21 20.55 3.92
N VAL A 350 23.35 19.54 3.05
CA VAL A 350 22.22 18.75 2.56
C VAL A 350 21.98 17.48 3.39
N THR A 351 20.74 17.29 3.84
CA THR A 351 20.29 16.14 4.64
C THR A 351 19.06 15.49 4.02
N GLU A 352 19.06 14.17 3.89
CA GLU A 352 17.90 13.44 3.36
C GLU A 352 16.77 13.40 4.40
N PHE A 353 15.51 13.64 4.00
CA PHE A 353 14.37 13.51 4.90
C PHE A 353 13.76 12.10 4.92
N ALA A 354 13.26 11.68 6.08
CA ALA A 354 12.74 10.32 6.30
C ALA A 354 11.23 10.15 6.02
N VAL A 355 10.33 11.11 6.31
CA VAL A 355 8.88 11.11 5.93
C VAL A 355 8.29 12.52 6.15
N SER A 356 7.37 12.97 5.26
CA SER A 356 6.54 14.20 5.29
C SER A 356 7.10 15.43 4.54
N GLY A 357 6.97 15.42 3.21
CA GLY A 357 7.13 16.59 2.34
C GLY A 357 5.89 17.51 2.31
N SER A 358 5.99 18.67 1.66
CA SER A 358 4.82 19.51 1.34
C SER A 358 3.88 18.78 0.38
N HIS A 359 2.58 18.70 0.71
CA HIS A 359 1.57 18.04 -0.11
C HIS A 359 0.73 19.05 -0.88
N ILE A 360 0.92 19.12 -2.20
CA ILE A 360 0.35 20.12 -3.09
C ILE A 360 -1.01 19.70 -3.64
N GLN A 361 -1.93 20.67 -3.76
CA GLN A 361 -3.14 20.56 -4.56
C GLN A 361 -3.12 21.65 -5.61
N ALA A 362 -3.05 21.30 -6.89
CA ALA A 362 -2.85 22.27 -7.95
C ALA A 362 -3.79 22.06 -9.14
N ILE A 363 -4.27 23.18 -9.67
CA ILE A 363 -5.00 23.30 -10.93
C ILE A 363 -4.16 24.20 -11.85
N PHE A 364 -4.00 23.82 -13.10
CA PHE A 364 -3.32 24.58 -14.14
C PHE A 364 -4.22 24.74 -15.36
N VAL A 365 -4.32 25.94 -15.89
CA VAL A 365 -5.10 26.25 -17.10
C VAL A 365 -4.13 26.52 -18.24
N ALA A 366 -4.16 25.70 -19.29
CA ALA A 366 -3.36 25.89 -20.49
C ALA A 366 -3.89 27.04 -21.36
N LYS A 367 -3.08 27.50 -22.31
CA LYS A 367 -3.40 28.64 -23.19
C LYS A 367 -4.61 28.38 -24.08
N ASP A 368 -4.88 27.12 -24.41
CA ASP A 368 -6.05 26.66 -25.16
C ASP A 368 -7.32 26.57 -24.29
N GLY A 369 -7.22 26.87 -22.99
CA GLY A 369 -8.32 26.78 -22.04
C GLY A 369 -8.49 25.41 -21.38
N GLN A 370 -7.61 24.44 -21.69
CA GLN A 370 -7.65 23.13 -21.05
C GLN A 370 -7.23 23.22 -19.58
N ILE A 371 -8.03 22.64 -18.68
CA ILE A 371 -7.79 22.65 -17.23
C ILE A 371 -7.18 21.31 -16.83
N TYR A 372 -6.04 21.34 -16.16
CA TYR A 372 -5.36 20.19 -15.59
C TYR A 372 -5.39 20.28 -14.07
N ALA A 373 -5.67 19.20 -13.36
CA ALA A 373 -5.63 19.17 -11.91
C ALA A 373 -4.83 17.96 -11.40
N ASN A 374 -4.04 18.17 -10.35
CA ASN A 374 -3.25 17.11 -9.72
C ASN A 374 -3.20 17.25 -8.19
N SER A 375 -3.20 16.11 -7.52
CA SER A 375 -3.07 15.97 -6.07
C SER A 375 -1.78 15.25 -5.73
N ASP A 376 -1.02 15.76 -4.76
CA ASP A 376 0.29 15.21 -4.41
C ASP A 376 0.18 13.81 -3.79
N PHE A 377 0.84 12.83 -4.44
CA PHE A 377 0.81 11.42 -4.07
C PHE A 377 1.37 11.14 -2.67
N ARG A 378 2.21 12.06 -2.15
CA ARG A 378 2.85 11.93 -0.83
C ARG A 378 1.83 11.88 0.31
N ARG A 379 0.60 12.35 0.08
CA ARG A 379 -0.53 12.20 1.01
C ARG A 379 -1.47 11.10 0.51
N ARG A 380 -1.46 9.96 1.19
CA ARG A 380 -2.10 8.68 0.82
C ARG A 380 -3.64 8.71 0.65
N ILE A 381 -4.32 9.81 0.99
CA ILE A 381 -5.80 9.99 0.89
C ILE A 381 -6.11 11.33 0.16
N SER A 382 -5.28 11.74 -0.79
CA SER A 382 -5.52 12.96 -1.59
C SER A 382 -6.40 12.64 -2.79
N HIS A 383 -7.38 13.50 -3.07
CA HIS A 383 -8.37 13.28 -4.13
C HIS A 383 -8.41 14.49 -5.07
N CYS A 384 -8.40 14.23 -6.38
CA CYS A 384 -8.73 15.18 -7.42
C CYS A 384 -10.02 14.70 -8.10
N THR A 385 -10.99 15.59 -8.31
CA THR A 385 -12.29 15.25 -8.93
C THR A 385 -12.71 16.36 -9.88
N ILE A 386 -13.27 15.97 -11.03
CA ILE A 386 -13.87 16.86 -12.01
C ILE A 386 -15.37 16.57 -12.04
N GLN A 387 -16.21 17.60 -11.84
CA GLN A 387 -17.66 17.49 -11.96
C GLN A 387 -18.08 18.04 -13.34
N SER A 388 -18.26 17.18 -14.35
CA SER A 388 -18.53 17.63 -15.72
C SER A 388 -20.03 17.82 -16.01
N ASN A 389 -20.46 19.08 -16.11
CA ASN A 389 -21.67 19.49 -16.85
C ASN A 389 -21.41 20.72 -17.75
N ILE A 390 -20.14 21.04 -18.04
CA ILE A 390 -19.77 22.27 -18.73
C ILE A 390 -18.81 21.95 -19.89
N MET A 391 -19.10 22.52 -21.07
CA MET A 391 -18.38 22.33 -22.33
C MET A 391 -16.94 22.92 -22.31
N SER A 392 -16.07 22.36 -21.49
CA SER A 392 -14.61 22.56 -21.54
C SER A 392 -13.90 21.30 -21.07
N THR A 393 -12.91 20.82 -21.83
CA THR A 393 -12.18 19.57 -21.59
C THR A 393 -11.19 19.73 -20.42
N ALA A 394 -11.61 19.38 -19.20
CA ALA A 394 -10.73 19.30 -18.02
C ALA A 394 -10.16 17.87 -17.85
N VAL A 395 -8.92 17.75 -17.36
CA VAL A 395 -8.18 16.48 -17.18
C VAL A 395 -7.63 16.38 -15.75
N ALA A 396 -8.02 15.34 -15.01
CA ALA A 396 -7.40 14.97 -13.74
C ALA A 396 -6.22 14.04 -14.03
N LEU A 397 -5.06 14.30 -13.43
CA LEU A 397 -3.82 13.57 -13.72
C LEU A 397 -3.57 12.50 -12.63
N GLU A 398 -3.34 11.25 -13.03
CA GLU A 398 -3.00 10.15 -12.11
C GLU A 398 -1.53 10.23 -11.62
N PRO A 399 -1.16 9.65 -10.46
CA PRO A 399 0.24 9.51 -10.02
C PRO A 399 1.06 8.60 -10.96
N THR A 400 2.30 8.95 -11.30
CA THR A 400 3.19 8.08 -12.10
C THR A 400 4.56 7.97 -11.46
N HIS A 401 5.11 6.77 -11.39
CA HIS A 401 6.51 6.55 -11.03
C HIS A 401 7.42 6.80 -12.24
N PHE A 402 8.34 7.77 -12.12
CA PHE A 402 9.37 8.02 -13.12
C PHE A 402 10.43 6.90 -13.12
N ALA A 403 10.68 6.29 -14.27
CA ALA A 403 11.84 5.44 -14.55
C ALA A 403 12.73 6.12 -15.60
N TYR A 404 14.06 6.16 -15.38
CA TYR A 404 15.05 6.66 -16.34
C TYR A 404 16.21 5.65 -16.53
N PRO A 405 16.95 5.72 -17.65
CA PRO A 405 17.68 4.59 -18.24
C PRO A 405 19.06 4.36 -17.63
N GLU A 406 19.51 3.10 -17.71
CA GLU A 406 20.84 2.64 -17.32
C GLU A 406 21.97 3.40 -18.04
N VAL A 407 23.00 3.83 -17.28
CA VAL A 407 24.27 4.30 -17.83
C VAL A 407 25.39 3.35 -17.41
N SER A 408 26.07 2.85 -18.44
CA SER A 408 27.15 1.87 -18.46
C SER A 408 28.33 2.15 -17.51
N ARG A 409 28.84 1.07 -16.90
CA ARG A 409 30.07 1.00 -16.09
C ARG A 409 31.30 1.57 -16.82
N VAL A 410 31.96 2.55 -16.20
CA VAL A 410 33.34 2.96 -16.54
C VAL A 410 34.32 2.41 -15.50
N LYS A 411 35.33 1.68 -15.98
CA LYS A 411 36.43 1.08 -15.20
C LYS A 411 37.32 2.16 -14.58
N ARG A 412 37.70 1.99 -13.31
CA ARG A 412 38.80 2.73 -12.66
C ARG A 412 40.15 2.09 -13.03
N PRO A 413 41.21 2.88 -13.29
CA PRO A 413 42.58 2.41 -13.17
C PRO A 413 43.14 2.71 -11.78
N THR A 414 43.88 1.73 -11.30
CA THR A 414 44.80 1.72 -10.15
C THR A 414 46.16 2.31 -10.55
N SER A 415 46.83 3.07 -9.66
CA SER A 415 48.28 2.95 -9.42
C SER A 415 48.77 3.80 -8.24
N ASN A 416 49.76 3.23 -7.55
CA ASN A 416 50.54 3.72 -6.42
C ASN A 416 51.58 4.79 -6.81
N HIS A 417 52.00 5.67 -5.88
CA HIS A 417 53.38 5.73 -5.32
C HIS A 417 53.61 6.99 -4.43
N GLU A 418 53.98 6.72 -3.18
CA GLU A 418 55.04 7.30 -2.32
C GLU A 418 55.62 8.72 -2.55
N TRP A 419 55.88 9.50 -1.49
CA TRP A 419 57.19 9.64 -0.80
C TRP A 419 57.18 10.69 0.34
N ILE A 420 58.05 10.44 1.31
CA ILE A 420 58.25 11.04 2.65
C ILE A 420 59.17 12.27 2.62
N GLN A 421 59.06 13.19 3.60
CA GLN A 421 60.15 13.87 4.36
C GLN A 421 59.55 15.02 5.21
N SER A 422 59.98 15.38 6.43
CA SER A 422 61.06 14.92 7.31
C SER A 422 60.84 15.52 8.71
N ALA A 423 61.22 14.77 9.74
CA ALA A 423 61.25 15.18 11.14
C ALA A 423 62.62 15.76 11.53
N ARG A 424 62.66 16.55 12.62
CA ARG A 424 63.59 16.46 13.78
C ARG A 424 63.67 17.80 14.52
N LEU A 425 63.48 17.80 15.85
CA LEU A 425 64.62 17.88 16.78
C LEU A 425 64.18 17.54 18.21
N ALA A 426 64.99 16.70 18.84
CA ALA A 426 64.76 16.05 20.13
C ALA A 426 65.49 16.76 21.29
N TRP A 427 65.21 16.25 22.50
CA TRP A 427 66.07 16.06 23.70
C TRP A 427 65.21 16.42 24.94
N SER A 428 64.95 15.54 25.90
CA SER A 428 65.90 14.79 26.75
C SER A 428 65.21 13.53 27.30
N ILE A 429 65.66 12.31 26.99
CA ILE A 429 66.64 11.50 27.74
C ILE A 429 66.18 11.12 29.17
N THR A 430 65.65 9.90 29.25
CA THR A 430 66.17 8.83 30.12
C THR A 430 66.09 9.02 31.63
N MET A 431 64.87 8.98 32.19
CA MET A 431 64.66 8.67 33.61
C MET A 431 63.37 7.87 33.94
N MET A 432 62.79 7.13 32.98
CA MET A 432 61.53 6.38 33.23
C MET A 432 61.52 4.94 32.66
N CYS A 433 62.67 4.37 32.29
CA CYS A 433 62.72 3.11 31.54
C CYS A 433 62.49 1.80 32.32
N THR A 434 62.15 1.83 33.61
CA THR A 434 61.81 0.61 34.37
C THR A 434 60.37 0.58 34.90
N GLY A 435 59.67 1.73 34.98
CA GLY A 435 58.24 1.80 35.28
C GLY A 435 57.34 1.72 34.04
N LEU A 436 57.89 2.09 32.87
CA LEU A 436 57.16 2.07 31.60
C LEU A 436 56.95 0.66 31.06
N PHE A 437 57.82 -0.32 31.32
CA PHE A 437 57.65 -1.67 30.75
C PHE A 437 56.52 -2.47 31.43
N THR A 438 56.32 -2.31 32.73
CA THR A 438 55.22 -2.97 33.47
C THR A 438 53.88 -2.30 33.22
N THR A 439 53.83 -0.98 33.08
CA THR A 439 52.63 -0.26 32.66
C THR A 439 52.30 -0.50 31.19
N LEU A 440 53.28 -0.59 30.29
CA LEU A 440 53.04 -0.94 28.89
C LEU A 440 52.58 -2.39 28.74
N LEU A 441 53.08 -3.34 29.54
CA LEU A 441 52.61 -4.73 29.51
C LEU A 441 51.18 -4.85 30.04
N ILE A 442 50.83 -4.13 31.10
CA ILE A 442 49.45 -4.08 31.63
C ILE A 442 48.52 -3.36 30.66
N VAL A 443 48.97 -2.31 29.97
CA VAL A 443 48.19 -1.63 28.93
C VAL A 443 48.05 -2.50 27.67
N VAL A 444 49.07 -3.27 27.28
CA VAL A 444 48.99 -4.21 26.14
C VAL A 444 48.13 -5.43 26.47
N ILE A 445 48.15 -5.91 27.72
CA ILE A 445 47.25 -6.97 28.20
C ILE A 445 45.82 -6.44 28.35
N LEU A 446 45.61 -5.21 28.84
CA LEU A 446 44.30 -4.56 28.90
C LEU A 446 43.78 -4.16 27.51
N MET A 447 44.64 -3.80 26.56
CA MET A 447 44.29 -3.58 25.16
C MET A 447 44.01 -4.91 24.45
N GLY A 448 44.73 -5.99 24.77
CA GLY A 448 44.45 -7.34 24.27
C GLY A 448 43.12 -7.89 24.79
N ILE A 449 42.82 -7.69 26.08
CA ILE A 449 41.52 -8.05 26.69
C ILE A 449 40.40 -7.12 26.20
N SER A 450 40.70 -5.86 25.84
CA SER A 450 39.73 -4.94 25.22
C SER A 450 39.47 -5.25 23.73
N MET A 451 40.42 -5.89 23.03
CA MET A 451 40.25 -6.30 21.62
C MET A 451 39.53 -7.64 21.47
N GLU A 452 39.50 -8.50 22.50
CA GLU A 452 38.65 -9.71 22.53
C GLU A 452 37.28 -9.49 23.18
N ALA A 453 37.04 -8.32 23.78
CA ALA A 453 35.76 -7.94 24.38
C ALA A 453 35.07 -6.75 23.67
N GLN A 454 35.49 -6.41 22.46
CA GLN A 454 34.60 -5.73 21.52
C GLN A 454 33.67 -6.78 20.94
N ALA A 455 32.62 -7.09 21.70
CA ALA A 455 31.37 -7.50 21.07
C ALA A 455 31.12 -6.47 19.97
N GLU A 456 31.09 -6.91 18.70
CA GLU A 456 30.53 -6.10 17.63
C GLU A 456 29.22 -5.52 18.19
N GLU A 457 29.16 -4.21 18.40
CA GLU A 457 27.87 -3.57 18.63
C GLU A 457 26.98 -4.08 17.50
N PRO A 458 25.80 -4.65 17.81
CA PRO A 458 24.96 -5.21 16.77
C PRO A 458 24.61 -4.04 15.87
N VAL A 459 25.25 -3.99 14.69
CA VAL A 459 24.84 -3.12 13.59
C VAL A 459 23.38 -3.49 13.37
N GLU A 460 22.50 -2.65 13.89
CA GLU A 460 21.07 -2.87 13.91
C GLU A 460 20.66 -3.05 12.46
N SER A 461 20.38 -4.29 12.06
CA SER A 461 20.08 -4.59 10.67
C SER A 461 18.80 -3.83 10.34
N GLN A 462 18.91 -2.81 9.48
CA GLN A 462 17.78 -1.96 9.10
C GLN A 462 16.85 -2.76 8.18
N TRP A 463 16.05 -3.64 8.78
CA TRP A 463 14.91 -4.28 8.12
C TRP A 463 13.97 -3.21 7.59
N ALA A 464 13.28 -3.52 6.50
CA ALA A 464 12.32 -2.61 5.90
C ALA A 464 11.28 -2.14 6.92
N LYS A 465 10.89 -0.86 6.85
CA LYS A 465 9.85 -0.29 7.71
C LYS A 465 8.50 -0.97 7.42
N PRO A 466 7.58 -1.03 8.40
CA PRO A 466 6.24 -1.60 8.22
C PRO A 466 5.51 -1.00 7.01
N SER A 467 4.76 -1.84 6.30
CA SER A 467 4.06 -1.43 5.09
C SER A 467 2.83 -0.54 5.39
N PRO A 468 2.16 0.03 4.38
CA PRO A 468 0.88 0.71 4.53
C PRO A 468 -0.29 -0.18 4.93
N SER A 469 -0.15 -1.52 4.95
CA SER A 469 -1.28 -2.43 5.18
C SER A 469 -1.95 -2.18 6.55
N LEU A 470 -3.27 -2.28 6.60
CA LEU A 470 -4.02 -1.99 7.82
C LEU A 470 -4.00 -3.16 8.80
N LEU A 471 -3.63 -2.93 10.05
CA LEU A 471 -3.87 -3.88 11.13
C LEU A 471 -5.27 -3.66 11.69
N GLY A 472 -6.25 -4.40 11.17
CA GLY A 472 -7.60 -4.41 11.71
C GLY A 472 -7.63 -5.09 13.08
N ARG A 473 -8.45 -4.58 14.00
CA ARG A 473 -8.70 -5.23 15.30
C ARG A 473 -10.18 -5.18 15.61
N PHE A 474 -10.79 -6.34 15.79
CA PHE A 474 -12.24 -6.52 15.89
C PHE A 474 -12.59 -7.37 17.10
N SER A 475 -13.76 -7.15 17.68
CA SER A 475 -14.13 -7.73 18.97
C SER A 475 -14.92 -9.04 18.86
N LYS A 476 -15.65 -9.24 17.75
CA LYS A 476 -16.60 -10.34 17.58
C LYS A 476 -16.39 -11.13 16.31
N ALA A 477 -16.28 -10.47 15.17
CA ALA A 477 -16.19 -11.12 13.88
C ALA A 477 -15.37 -10.29 12.89
N ALA A 478 -14.71 -10.96 11.94
CA ALA A 478 -13.91 -10.30 10.93
C ALA A 478 -13.79 -11.12 9.64
N ILE A 479 -13.49 -10.42 8.54
CA ILE A 479 -13.15 -10.99 7.25
C ILE A 479 -12.00 -10.19 6.62
N ALA A 480 -11.08 -10.88 5.95
CA ALA A 480 -10.02 -10.29 5.13
C ALA A 480 -10.10 -10.85 3.71
N THR A 481 -10.01 -9.99 2.71
CA THR A 481 -10.14 -10.35 1.29
C THR A 481 -9.17 -9.56 0.43
N ASP A 482 -8.92 -10.03 -0.79
CA ASP A 482 -8.06 -9.35 -1.77
C ASP A 482 -8.59 -7.99 -2.26
N HIS A 483 -9.79 -7.57 -1.84
CA HIS A 483 -10.40 -6.29 -2.21
C HIS A 483 -11.26 -5.70 -1.07
N GLY A 484 -10.95 -4.49 -0.60
CA GLY A 484 -11.59 -3.88 0.58
C GLY A 484 -13.12 -3.79 0.50
N LEU A 485 -13.68 -3.45 -0.67
CA LEU A 485 -15.14 -3.48 -0.90
C LEU A 485 -15.77 -4.86 -0.62
N CYS A 486 -15.06 -5.95 -0.89
CA CYS A 486 -15.57 -7.30 -0.67
C CYS A 486 -15.43 -7.72 0.80
N SER A 487 -14.41 -7.23 1.51
CA SER A 487 -14.34 -7.32 2.97
C SER A 487 -15.55 -6.62 3.61
N GLU A 488 -15.95 -5.45 3.11
CA GLU A 488 -17.13 -4.72 3.60
C GLU A 488 -18.44 -5.50 3.36
N ILE A 489 -18.61 -6.09 2.18
CA ILE A 489 -19.76 -6.95 1.89
C ILE A 489 -19.80 -8.14 2.86
N GLY A 490 -18.67 -8.83 3.07
CA GLY A 490 -18.61 -9.94 4.02
C GLY A 490 -18.90 -9.52 5.46
N ARG A 491 -18.39 -8.36 5.91
CA ARG A 491 -18.70 -7.78 7.22
C ARG A 491 -20.19 -7.51 7.37
N ASN A 492 -20.83 -6.95 6.36
CA ASN A 492 -22.26 -6.64 6.39
C ASN A 492 -23.12 -7.91 6.52
N ILE A 493 -22.71 -9.02 5.89
CA ILE A 493 -23.38 -10.32 6.07
C ILE A 493 -23.24 -10.83 7.51
N LEU A 494 -22.06 -10.72 8.12
CA LEU A 494 -21.86 -11.07 9.53
C LEU A 494 -22.73 -10.21 10.45
N GLN A 495 -22.87 -8.90 10.16
CA GLN A 495 -23.72 -8.00 10.93
C GLN A 495 -25.23 -8.32 10.81
N LYS A 496 -25.67 -8.86 9.67
CA LYS A 496 -27.04 -9.34 9.46
C LYS A 496 -27.33 -10.67 10.16
N GLY A 497 -26.35 -11.23 10.86
CA GLY A 497 -26.48 -12.49 11.60
C GLY A 497 -26.07 -13.73 10.82
N GLY A 498 -25.53 -13.57 9.60
CA GLY A 498 -24.90 -14.65 8.87
C GLY A 498 -23.63 -15.16 9.54
N ASN A 499 -23.22 -16.38 9.19
CA ASN A 499 -22.00 -17.00 9.72
C ASN A 499 -20.79 -16.81 8.80
N ALA A 500 -19.63 -17.36 9.18
CA ALA A 500 -18.39 -17.23 8.40
C ALA A 500 -18.49 -17.81 6.99
N VAL A 501 -19.34 -18.84 6.78
CA VAL A 501 -19.59 -19.44 5.45
C VAL A 501 -20.37 -18.49 4.56
N GLU A 502 -21.49 -17.96 5.03
CA GLU A 502 -22.31 -17.01 4.27
C GLU A 502 -21.54 -15.71 3.96
N SER A 503 -20.76 -15.23 4.94
CA SER A 503 -19.87 -14.07 4.77
C SER A 503 -18.82 -14.31 3.67
N SER A 504 -18.20 -15.50 3.66
CA SER A 504 -17.22 -15.86 2.64
C SER A 504 -17.84 -15.99 1.25
N ILE A 505 -19.03 -16.61 1.13
CA ILE A 505 -19.75 -16.73 -0.15
C ILE A 505 -20.06 -15.36 -0.75
N ALA A 506 -20.61 -14.43 0.04
CA ALA A 506 -20.93 -13.09 -0.45
C ALA A 506 -19.66 -12.32 -0.87
N ALA A 507 -18.59 -12.44 -0.09
CA ALA A 507 -17.30 -11.86 -0.45
C ALA A 507 -16.71 -12.48 -1.72
N LEU A 508 -16.81 -13.79 -1.92
CA LEU A 508 -16.30 -14.49 -3.10
C LEU A 508 -17.02 -14.05 -4.39
N PHE A 509 -18.35 -13.89 -4.36
CA PHE A 509 -19.08 -13.29 -5.49
C PHE A 509 -18.54 -11.89 -5.84
N CYS A 510 -18.32 -11.04 -4.83
CA CYS A 510 -17.75 -9.71 -5.04
C CYS A 510 -16.32 -9.75 -5.59
N VAL A 511 -15.48 -10.64 -5.06
CA VAL A 511 -14.07 -10.78 -5.47
C VAL A 511 -13.99 -11.28 -6.91
N GLY A 512 -14.86 -12.20 -7.33
CA GLY A 512 -14.95 -12.64 -8.72
C GLY A 512 -15.35 -11.52 -9.71
N VAL A 513 -15.99 -10.46 -9.21
CA VAL A 513 -16.37 -9.29 -10.00
C VAL A 513 -15.29 -8.21 -9.99
N THR A 514 -14.69 -7.94 -8.83
CA THR A 514 -13.72 -6.84 -8.65
C THR A 514 -12.29 -7.23 -9.01
N ASN A 515 -11.97 -8.52 -8.94
CA ASN A 515 -10.73 -9.14 -9.43
C ASN A 515 -11.03 -10.17 -10.54
N PRO A 516 -11.67 -9.76 -11.67
CA PRO A 516 -12.07 -10.67 -12.73
C PRO A 516 -10.87 -11.30 -13.46
N GLN A 517 -9.67 -10.74 -13.29
CA GLN A 517 -8.42 -11.31 -13.78
C GLN A 517 -7.90 -12.49 -12.94
N SER A 518 -8.54 -12.86 -11.84
CA SER A 518 -8.00 -13.85 -10.89
C SER A 518 -9.01 -14.88 -10.39
N SER A 519 -10.31 -14.61 -10.43
CA SER A 519 -11.32 -15.53 -9.85
C SER A 519 -12.71 -15.23 -10.40
N GLY A 520 -13.65 -16.15 -10.18
CA GLY A 520 -15.07 -15.95 -10.48
C GLY A 520 -15.74 -17.21 -10.99
N LEU A 521 -17.06 -17.13 -11.23
CA LEU A 521 -17.96 -18.28 -11.49
C LEU A 521 -17.51 -19.25 -12.59
N GLY A 522 -16.63 -18.83 -13.49
CA GLY A 522 -16.05 -19.69 -14.50
C GLY A 522 -14.86 -20.51 -14.02
N GLY A 523 -14.51 -20.52 -12.73
CA GLY A 523 -13.38 -21.24 -12.16
C GLY A 523 -13.75 -22.17 -10.99
N GLY A 524 -12.85 -22.31 -10.03
CA GLY A 524 -12.91 -23.29 -8.95
C GLY A 524 -12.29 -22.79 -7.65
N SER A 525 -12.50 -23.55 -6.57
CA SER A 525 -12.04 -23.15 -5.24
C SER A 525 -11.80 -24.32 -4.29
N PHE A 526 -11.00 -24.10 -3.26
CA PHE A 526 -11.01 -24.92 -2.04
C PHE A 526 -11.50 -24.05 -0.87
N MET A 527 -12.48 -24.56 -0.12
CA MET A 527 -13.01 -23.88 1.06
C MET A 527 -12.81 -24.76 2.29
N THR A 528 -11.91 -24.35 3.17
CA THR A 528 -11.67 -24.97 4.48
C THR A 528 -12.57 -24.31 5.51
N ILE A 529 -13.39 -25.09 6.20
CA ILE A 529 -14.38 -24.65 7.18
C ILE A 529 -14.04 -25.27 8.53
N TYR A 530 -13.94 -24.47 9.58
CA TYR A 530 -13.91 -24.93 10.95
C TYR A 530 -15.25 -24.64 11.62
N ASN A 531 -15.92 -25.70 12.09
CA ASN A 531 -17.14 -25.56 12.87
C ASN A 531 -16.78 -25.58 14.36
N SER A 532 -17.02 -24.47 15.06
CA SER A 532 -16.66 -24.34 16.46
C SER A 532 -17.52 -25.18 17.40
N THR A 533 -18.76 -25.48 17.00
CA THR A 533 -19.70 -26.30 17.78
C THR A 533 -19.25 -27.76 17.79
N THR A 534 -18.94 -28.31 16.61
CA THR A 534 -18.51 -29.71 16.48
C THR A 534 -17.01 -29.89 16.68
N LYS A 535 -16.24 -28.78 16.66
CA LYS A 535 -14.78 -28.74 16.69
C LYS A 535 -14.14 -29.56 15.56
N ARG A 536 -14.76 -29.51 14.38
CA ARG A 536 -14.31 -30.25 13.20
C ARG A 536 -13.96 -29.32 12.05
N CYS A 537 -12.92 -29.69 11.32
CA CYS A 537 -12.64 -29.13 10.02
C CYS A 537 -13.35 -29.92 8.92
N ILE A 538 -13.89 -29.22 7.94
CA ILE A 538 -14.48 -29.75 6.72
C ILE A 538 -13.86 -28.99 5.55
N VAL A 539 -13.67 -29.66 4.42
CA VAL A 539 -13.23 -29.01 3.18
C VAL A 539 -14.28 -29.23 2.10
N ILE A 540 -14.61 -28.16 1.37
CA ILE A 540 -15.34 -28.25 0.11
C ILE A 540 -14.33 -28.05 -1.01
N ASP A 541 -14.13 -29.12 -1.78
CA ASP A 541 -13.33 -29.13 -3.00
C ASP A 541 -14.26 -28.87 -4.19
N SER A 542 -14.21 -27.64 -4.69
CA SER A 542 -14.91 -27.22 -5.90
C SER A 542 -13.90 -26.92 -7.01
N ARG A 543 -12.80 -27.68 -7.05
CA ARG A 543 -11.81 -27.62 -8.13
C ARG A 543 -12.43 -28.09 -9.44
N GLU A 544 -12.00 -27.50 -10.54
CA GLU A 544 -12.42 -27.83 -11.88
C GLU A 544 -12.00 -29.26 -12.28
N THR A 545 -12.76 -29.87 -13.17
CA THR A 545 -12.43 -31.19 -13.74
C THR A 545 -12.19 -31.11 -15.24
N ALA A 546 -11.23 -31.89 -15.73
CA ALA A 546 -11.03 -32.07 -17.16
C ALA A 546 -12.31 -32.61 -17.82
N PRO A 547 -12.79 -32.02 -18.93
CA PRO A 547 -13.98 -32.50 -19.62
C PRO A 547 -13.82 -33.94 -20.14
N GLY A 548 -14.94 -34.62 -20.38
CA GLY A 548 -15.00 -36.00 -20.87
C GLY A 548 -14.25 -36.21 -22.19
N LEU A 549 -14.19 -35.17 -23.03
CA LEU A 549 -13.48 -35.16 -24.31
C LEU A 549 -11.97 -34.87 -24.20
N ALA A 550 -11.45 -34.57 -23.00
CA ALA A 550 -10.03 -34.33 -22.80
C ALA A 550 -9.22 -35.62 -22.97
N SER A 551 -8.00 -35.51 -23.50
CA SER A 551 -7.08 -36.65 -23.60
C SER A 551 -5.68 -36.26 -23.16
N GLU A 552 -4.92 -37.24 -22.65
CA GLU A 552 -3.57 -37.05 -22.12
C GLU A 552 -2.66 -36.24 -23.06
N ARG A 553 -2.78 -36.49 -24.36
CA ARG A 553 -1.85 -36.00 -25.39
C ARG A 553 -2.39 -34.82 -26.19
N MET A 554 -3.51 -34.23 -25.80
CA MET A 554 -4.24 -33.26 -26.62
C MET A 554 -3.51 -31.94 -26.90
N TYR A 555 -2.50 -31.60 -26.09
CA TYR A 555 -1.68 -30.39 -26.25
C TYR A 555 -0.30 -30.65 -26.86
N ILE A 556 0.00 -31.90 -27.24
CA ILE A 556 1.25 -32.21 -27.94
C ILE A 556 1.22 -31.50 -29.31
N GLY A 557 2.21 -30.64 -29.55
CA GLY A 557 2.29 -29.81 -30.75
C GLY A 557 1.53 -28.48 -30.68
N ASP A 558 0.68 -28.28 -29.66
CA ASP A 558 -0.06 -27.03 -29.43
C ASP A 558 -0.24 -26.76 -27.92
N PRO A 559 0.86 -26.46 -27.20
CA PRO A 559 0.83 -26.23 -25.76
C PRO A 559 0.16 -24.90 -25.38
N LEU A 560 -0.03 -23.97 -26.32
CA LEU A 560 -0.72 -22.71 -26.02
C LEU A 560 -2.24 -22.90 -25.86
N ALA A 561 -2.80 -23.95 -26.45
CA ALA A 561 -4.21 -24.28 -26.31
C ALA A 561 -4.62 -24.73 -24.89
N SER A 562 -3.67 -25.00 -23.99
CA SER A 562 -3.97 -25.20 -22.56
C SER A 562 -4.12 -23.87 -21.80
N ARG A 563 -3.61 -22.75 -22.35
CA ARG A 563 -3.51 -21.43 -21.70
C ARG A 563 -4.49 -20.39 -22.24
N ALA A 564 -5.04 -20.62 -23.42
CA ALA A 564 -5.88 -19.65 -24.10
C ALA A 564 -6.85 -20.32 -25.07
N GLY A 565 -8.04 -19.73 -25.19
CA GLY A 565 -9.11 -20.25 -26.04
C GLY A 565 -9.93 -21.35 -25.37
N TYR A 566 -10.97 -21.81 -26.06
CA TYR A 566 -12.00 -22.66 -25.46
C TYR A 566 -11.53 -24.08 -25.10
N ARG A 567 -10.39 -24.53 -25.64
CA ARG A 567 -9.80 -25.84 -25.29
C ARG A 567 -9.14 -25.82 -23.91
N ALA A 568 -8.76 -24.65 -23.42
CA ALA A 568 -8.14 -24.46 -22.10
C ALA A 568 -9.14 -24.61 -20.94
N ILE A 569 -10.44 -24.56 -21.22
CA ILE A 569 -11.49 -24.46 -20.20
C ILE A 569 -11.80 -25.83 -19.60
N ALA A 570 -11.62 -25.95 -18.29
CA ALA A 570 -12.10 -27.07 -17.49
C ALA A 570 -13.51 -26.80 -16.94
N VAL A 571 -14.22 -27.83 -16.47
CA VAL A 571 -15.60 -27.70 -15.99
C VAL A 571 -15.65 -26.81 -14.73
N PRO A 572 -16.35 -25.65 -14.75
CA PRO A 572 -16.37 -24.72 -13.63
C PRO A 572 -17.08 -25.27 -12.39
N GLY A 573 -16.53 -25.00 -11.21
CA GLY A 573 -16.96 -25.60 -9.95
C GLY A 573 -17.49 -24.65 -8.88
N GLU A 574 -17.17 -23.37 -8.94
CA GLU A 574 -17.43 -22.42 -7.85
C GLU A 574 -18.89 -22.39 -7.40
N LEU A 575 -19.85 -22.26 -8.32
CA LEU A 575 -21.26 -22.13 -7.95
C LEU A 575 -21.79 -23.37 -7.22
N HIS A 576 -21.40 -24.57 -7.66
CA HIS A 576 -21.76 -25.80 -6.97
C HIS A 576 -21.16 -25.84 -5.56
N GLY A 577 -19.90 -25.41 -5.42
CA GLY A 577 -19.23 -25.28 -4.13
C GLY A 577 -19.95 -24.31 -3.20
N TYR A 578 -20.31 -23.12 -3.68
CA TYR A 578 -20.99 -22.09 -2.88
C TYR A 578 -22.38 -22.54 -2.44
N TRP A 579 -23.15 -23.14 -3.34
CA TRP A 579 -24.47 -23.67 -3.00
C TRP A 579 -24.39 -24.83 -1.99
N THR A 580 -23.42 -25.74 -2.17
CA THR A 580 -23.15 -26.82 -1.21
C THR A 580 -22.78 -26.26 0.16
N ALA A 581 -21.94 -25.22 0.20
CA ALA A 581 -21.54 -24.56 1.43
C ALA A 581 -22.73 -23.89 2.14
N PHE A 582 -23.54 -23.14 1.38
CA PHE A 582 -24.73 -22.45 1.89
C PHE A 582 -25.76 -23.42 2.45
N THR A 583 -26.11 -24.46 1.68
CA THR A 583 -27.16 -25.41 2.06
C THR A 583 -26.77 -26.30 3.24
N ARG A 584 -25.49 -26.67 3.35
CA ARG A 584 -25.02 -27.56 4.43
C ARG A 584 -24.55 -26.83 5.68
N PHE A 585 -23.96 -25.65 5.51
CA PHE A 585 -23.26 -24.94 6.59
C PHE A 585 -23.70 -23.49 6.77
N GLY A 586 -24.71 -23.01 6.05
CA GLY A 586 -25.31 -21.69 6.28
C GLY A 586 -25.98 -21.58 7.66
N SER A 587 -26.18 -20.35 8.12
CA SER A 587 -26.78 -20.12 9.45
C SER A 587 -28.28 -20.41 9.50
N GLY A 588 -28.93 -20.49 8.34
CA GLY A 588 -30.39 -20.58 8.21
C GLY A 588 -31.12 -19.26 8.51
N LYS A 589 -30.39 -18.16 8.75
CA LYS A 589 -30.96 -16.84 9.04
C LYS A 589 -31.06 -15.94 7.81
N LEU A 590 -30.24 -16.19 6.81
CA LEU A 590 -30.19 -15.41 5.58
C LEU A 590 -30.67 -16.26 4.41
N GLN A 591 -31.26 -15.59 3.42
CA GLN A 591 -31.61 -16.20 2.15
C GLN A 591 -30.43 -16.13 1.18
N TRP A 592 -30.34 -17.11 0.27
CA TRP A 592 -29.30 -17.16 -0.77
C TRP A 592 -29.16 -15.84 -1.53
N LYS A 593 -30.30 -15.27 -1.93
CA LYS A 593 -30.39 -13.98 -2.62
C LYS A 593 -29.65 -12.86 -1.88
N GLU A 594 -29.69 -12.84 -0.55
CA GLU A 594 -29.05 -11.79 0.24
C GLU A 594 -27.52 -11.82 0.16
N LEU A 595 -26.93 -12.98 -0.17
CA LEU A 595 -25.49 -13.13 -0.36
C LEU A 595 -25.03 -12.64 -1.74
N VAL A 596 -25.90 -12.77 -2.75
CA VAL A 596 -25.58 -12.44 -4.16
C VAL A 596 -25.96 -10.99 -4.48
N GLN A 597 -27.01 -10.45 -3.87
CA GLN A 597 -27.57 -9.13 -4.17
C GLN A 597 -26.54 -7.98 -4.12
N PRO A 598 -25.64 -7.88 -3.11
CA PRO A 598 -24.65 -6.79 -3.07
C PRO A 598 -23.75 -6.76 -4.32
N THR A 599 -23.41 -7.93 -4.86
CA THR A 599 -22.60 -8.07 -6.06
C THR A 599 -23.37 -7.74 -7.33
N ILE A 600 -24.68 -8.05 -7.38
CA ILE A 600 -25.56 -7.62 -8.47
C ILE A 600 -25.58 -6.08 -8.54
N ASP A 601 -25.75 -5.43 -7.39
CA ASP A 601 -25.78 -3.97 -7.31
C ASP A 601 -24.45 -3.37 -7.74
N LEU A 602 -23.33 -3.99 -7.33
CA LEU A 602 -21.98 -3.60 -7.75
C LEU A 602 -21.79 -3.70 -9.27
N CYS A 603 -22.29 -4.78 -9.91
CA CYS A 603 -22.19 -4.95 -11.35
C CYS A 603 -23.00 -3.91 -12.14
N LEU A 604 -24.14 -3.46 -11.60
CA LEU A 604 -25.05 -2.49 -12.26
C LEU A 604 -24.62 -1.04 -12.04
N ASN A 605 -24.29 -0.70 -10.80
CA ASN A 605 -23.87 0.65 -10.42
C ASN A 605 -22.43 0.93 -10.86
N GLY A 606 -21.62 -0.13 -10.90
CA GLY A 606 -20.21 -0.12 -11.26
C GLY A 606 -19.30 0.09 -10.06
N PHE A 607 -18.02 -0.19 -10.28
CA PHE A 607 -16.95 -0.04 -9.29
C PHE A 607 -15.69 0.52 -9.96
N PRO A 608 -14.84 1.25 -9.21
CA PRO A 608 -13.60 1.76 -9.76
C PRO A 608 -12.64 0.61 -10.07
N VAL A 609 -12.07 0.62 -11.27
CA VAL A 609 -11.02 -0.30 -11.68
C VAL A 609 -9.80 -0.08 -10.78
N SER A 610 -9.34 -1.14 -10.12
CA SER A 610 -8.14 -1.08 -9.28
C SER A 610 -6.86 -0.91 -10.11
N SER A 611 -5.80 -0.35 -9.53
CA SER A 611 -4.51 -0.19 -10.25
C SER A 611 -3.95 -1.53 -10.73
N PHE A 612 -4.11 -2.61 -9.96
CA PHE A 612 -3.72 -3.94 -10.39
C PHE A 612 -4.55 -4.46 -11.57
N LEU A 613 -5.89 -4.28 -11.55
CA LEU A 613 -6.73 -4.66 -12.68
C LEU A 613 -6.39 -3.83 -13.93
N ALA A 614 -6.22 -2.51 -13.80
CA ALA A 614 -5.80 -1.63 -14.90
C ALA A 614 -4.44 -2.06 -15.50
N HIS A 615 -3.48 -2.43 -14.65
CA HIS A 615 -2.21 -2.98 -15.11
C HIS A 615 -2.39 -4.24 -15.96
N VAL A 616 -3.21 -5.18 -15.49
CA VAL A 616 -3.48 -6.43 -16.23
C VAL A 616 -4.22 -6.16 -17.54
N ILE A 617 -5.21 -5.26 -17.53
CA ILE A 617 -5.92 -4.77 -18.73
C ILE A 617 -4.91 -4.21 -19.73
N LYS A 618 -3.97 -3.38 -19.28
CA LYS A 618 -2.93 -2.79 -20.12
C LYS A 618 -2.00 -3.83 -20.72
N VAL A 619 -1.53 -4.78 -19.91
CA VAL A 619 -0.70 -5.91 -20.37
C VAL A 619 -1.44 -6.76 -21.42
N LYS A 620 -2.77 -6.86 -21.31
CA LYS A 620 -3.64 -7.65 -22.19
C LYS A 620 -4.35 -6.80 -23.26
N GLU A 621 -3.88 -5.59 -23.55
CA GLU A 621 -4.55 -4.67 -24.47
C GLU A 621 -4.74 -5.25 -25.88
N VAL A 622 -3.73 -5.94 -26.43
CA VAL A 622 -3.82 -6.59 -27.75
C VAL A 622 -4.94 -7.63 -27.76
N LEU A 623 -4.97 -8.50 -26.75
CA LEU A 623 -6.03 -9.50 -26.58
C LEU A 623 -7.41 -8.85 -26.49
N ILE A 624 -7.55 -7.82 -25.65
CA ILE A 624 -8.83 -7.10 -25.44
C ILE A 624 -9.29 -6.43 -26.74
N ASN A 625 -8.35 -6.02 -27.59
CA ASN A 625 -8.66 -5.43 -28.88
C ASN A 625 -9.09 -6.45 -29.93
N GLU A 626 -8.48 -7.63 -29.94
CA GLU A 626 -8.69 -8.65 -30.96
C GLU A 626 -9.84 -9.61 -30.63
N VAL A 627 -10.17 -9.81 -29.35
CA VAL A 627 -11.19 -10.76 -28.90
C VAL A 627 -12.47 -10.01 -28.52
N PRO A 628 -13.55 -10.09 -29.33
CA PRO A 628 -14.76 -9.29 -29.11
C PRO A 628 -15.39 -9.48 -27.72
N SER A 629 -15.37 -10.70 -27.17
CA SER A 629 -15.95 -10.96 -25.85
C SER A 629 -15.20 -10.32 -24.69
N MET A 630 -13.94 -9.91 -24.90
CA MET A 630 -13.12 -9.18 -23.95
C MET A 630 -13.33 -7.65 -24.04
N GLY A 631 -14.17 -7.17 -24.97
CA GLY A 631 -14.46 -5.75 -25.15
C GLY A 631 -15.09 -5.06 -23.92
N ILE A 632 -15.56 -5.83 -22.93
CA ILE A 632 -16.05 -5.31 -21.64
C ILE A 632 -14.99 -4.51 -20.85
N PHE A 633 -13.71 -4.76 -21.14
CA PHE A 633 -12.58 -4.02 -20.56
C PHE A 633 -12.21 -2.76 -21.34
N LYS A 634 -13.10 -2.29 -22.22
CA LYS A 634 -12.99 -1.02 -22.91
C LYS A 634 -14.06 -0.06 -22.43
N ASN A 635 -13.71 1.21 -22.34
CA ASN A 635 -14.66 2.28 -22.17
C ASN A 635 -15.56 2.36 -23.42
N PRO A 636 -16.88 2.18 -23.28
CA PRO A 636 -17.79 2.11 -24.42
C PRO A 636 -17.90 3.45 -25.18
N SER A 637 -17.61 4.57 -24.54
CA SER A 637 -17.67 5.90 -25.16
C SER A 637 -16.42 6.24 -25.96
N THR A 638 -15.25 5.78 -25.52
CA THR A 638 -13.97 6.12 -26.16
C THR A 638 -13.40 5.00 -27.01
N GLY A 639 -13.84 3.75 -26.80
CA GLY A 639 -13.26 2.56 -27.40
C GLY A 639 -11.87 2.19 -26.88
N LYS A 640 -11.32 2.95 -25.92
CA LYS A 640 -10.02 2.67 -25.28
C LYS A 640 -10.19 1.66 -24.14
N ILE A 641 -9.13 0.96 -23.78
CA ILE A 641 -9.10 0.12 -22.58
C ILE A 641 -9.37 0.93 -21.31
N LEU A 642 -9.95 0.29 -20.28
CA LEU A 642 -10.19 0.92 -18.99
C LEU A 642 -8.87 1.15 -18.23
N GLU A 643 -8.77 2.31 -17.59
CA GLU A 643 -7.63 2.71 -16.75
C GLU A 643 -8.00 2.64 -15.26
N ALA A 644 -7.05 2.89 -14.36
CA ALA A 644 -7.36 2.89 -12.93
C ALA A 644 -8.38 3.99 -12.61
N GLY A 645 -9.27 3.74 -11.65
CA GLY A 645 -10.33 4.69 -11.29
C GLY A 645 -11.51 4.78 -12.28
N ASP A 646 -11.39 4.28 -13.51
CA ASP A 646 -12.54 4.17 -14.42
C ASP A 646 -13.64 3.31 -13.78
N ILE A 647 -14.90 3.67 -14.03
CA ILE A 647 -16.04 2.91 -13.50
C ILE A 647 -16.38 1.76 -14.45
N MET A 648 -16.12 0.55 -14.01
CA MET A 648 -16.47 -0.67 -14.73
C MET A 648 -17.86 -1.15 -14.34
N LYS A 649 -18.68 -1.49 -15.33
CA LYS A 649 -20.01 -2.10 -15.17
C LYS A 649 -20.06 -3.45 -15.89
N LEU A 650 -20.84 -4.38 -15.37
CA LEU A 650 -20.95 -5.76 -15.87
C LEU A 650 -22.42 -6.18 -16.02
N PRO A 651 -23.18 -5.57 -16.95
CA PRO A 651 -24.62 -5.76 -17.03
C PRO A 651 -25.05 -7.20 -17.37
N GLU A 652 -24.32 -7.91 -18.24
CA GLU A 652 -24.65 -9.30 -18.57
C GLU A 652 -24.41 -10.22 -17.37
N LEU A 653 -23.30 -10.02 -16.65
CA LEU A 653 -23.03 -10.79 -15.43
C LEU A 653 -24.03 -10.45 -14.34
N ALA A 654 -24.48 -9.20 -14.22
CA ALA A 654 -25.54 -8.81 -13.29
C ALA A 654 -26.86 -9.55 -13.58
N ALA A 655 -27.21 -9.73 -14.86
CA ALA A 655 -28.39 -10.50 -15.26
C ALA A 655 -28.25 -11.98 -14.90
N THR A 656 -27.08 -12.57 -15.15
CA THR A 656 -26.75 -13.95 -14.74
C THR A 656 -26.82 -14.12 -13.23
N LEU A 657 -26.19 -13.23 -12.47
CA LEU A 657 -26.21 -13.26 -11.01
C LEU A 657 -27.63 -13.07 -10.45
N ARG A 658 -28.49 -12.27 -11.11
CA ARG A 658 -29.89 -12.14 -10.72
C ARG A 658 -30.66 -13.45 -10.88
N LYS A 659 -30.49 -14.15 -12.01
CA LYS A 659 -31.07 -15.49 -12.20
C LYS A 659 -30.57 -16.48 -11.14
N ILE A 660 -29.27 -16.45 -10.83
CA ILE A 660 -28.67 -17.28 -9.77
C ILE A 660 -29.25 -16.94 -8.39
N ALA A 661 -29.43 -15.65 -8.09
CA ALA A 661 -29.94 -15.18 -6.81
C ALA A 661 -31.43 -15.51 -6.61
N ASP A 662 -32.22 -15.43 -7.67
CA ASP A 662 -33.66 -15.68 -7.66
C ASP A 662 -34.02 -17.17 -7.80
N SER A 663 -33.05 -18.03 -8.16
CA SER A 663 -33.27 -19.47 -8.29
C SER A 663 -33.46 -20.15 -6.94
N SER A 664 -34.44 -21.05 -6.86
CA SER A 664 -34.57 -21.98 -5.74
C SER A 664 -33.50 -23.08 -5.73
N ASP A 665 -32.91 -23.35 -6.90
CA ASP A 665 -31.81 -24.29 -7.09
C ASP A 665 -30.83 -23.74 -8.14
N PRO A 666 -29.81 -22.95 -7.73
CA PRO A 666 -28.83 -22.40 -8.65
C PRO A 666 -27.92 -23.47 -9.26
N VAL A 667 -27.79 -24.65 -8.66
CA VAL A 667 -27.03 -25.77 -9.24
C VAL A 667 -27.80 -26.36 -10.41
N GLU A 668 -29.10 -26.66 -10.23
CA GLU A 668 -29.92 -27.16 -11.33
C GLU A 668 -29.93 -26.16 -12.49
N LEU A 669 -30.12 -24.87 -12.21
CA LEU A 669 -30.09 -23.81 -13.21
C LEU A 669 -28.79 -23.80 -14.04
N PHE A 670 -27.63 -23.91 -13.36
CA PHE A 670 -26.31 -23.76 -13.97
C PHE A 670 -25.78 -25.01 -14.67
N TYR A 671 -26.04 -26.19 -14.10
CA TYR A 671 -25.42 -27.45 -14.53
C TYR A 671 -26.36 -28.33 -15.38
N ASN A 672 -27.67 -28.17 -15.26
CA ASN A 672 -28.66 -28.95 -16.02
C ASN A 672 -29.68 -28.10 -16.80
N GLY A 673 -29.93 -26.86 -16.38
CA GLY A 673 -30.95 -25.98 -16.93
C GLY A 673 -30.50 -25.11 -18.11
N GLU A 674 -31.14 -23.95 -18.24
CA GLU A 674 -30.94 -23.02 -19.36
C GLU A 674 -29.50 -22.46 -19.43
N MET A 675 -28.83 -22.26 -18.29
CA MET A 675 -27.44 -21.78 -18.30
C MET A 675 -26.49 -22.89 -18.78
N ALA A 676 -26.76 -24.16 -18.45
CA ALA A 676 -25.99 -25.27 -18.99
C ALA A 676 -26.14 -25.38 -20.51
N ASP A 677 -27.34 -25.11 -21.05
CA ASP A 677 -27.53 -25.06 -22.50
C ASP A 677 -26.75 -23.92 -23.14
N ALA A 678 -26.74 -22.73 -22.54
CA ALA A 678 -25.94 -21.59 -22.99
C ALA A 678 -24.43 -21.90 -22.98
N ILE A 679 -23.92 -22.51 -21.91
CA ILE A 679 -22.51 -22.93 -21.81
C ILE A 679 -22.16 -23.94 -22.91
N VAL A 680 -22.96 -25.00 -23.07
CA VAL A 680 -22.70 -26.03 -24.09
C VAL A 680 -22.76 -25.45 -25.50
N ASN A 681 -23.65 -24.51 -25.76
CA ASN A 681 -23.73 -23.83 -27.05
C ASN A 681 -22.49 -22.95 -27.30
N ASP A 682 -22.04 -22.18 -26.31
CA ASP A 682 -20.80 -21.38 -26.37
C ASP A 682 -19.58 -22.28 -26.67
N MET A 683 -19.49 -23.43 -26.00
CA MET A 683 -18.41 -24.41 -26.22
C MET A 683 -18.47 -25.00 -27.63
N LYS A 684 -19.64 -25.46 -28.08
CA LYS A 684 -19.81 -26.04 -29.43
C LYS A 684 -19.46 -25.05 -30.54
N GLN A 685 -19.87 -23.79 -30.40
CA GLN A 685 -19.62 -22.75 -31.42
C GLN A 685 -18.14 -22.40 -31.54
N ASN A 686 -17.39 -22.52 -30.45
CA ASN A 686 -16.00 -22.05 -30.38
C ASN A 686 -14.95 -23.16 -30.23
N GLY A 687 -15.35 -24.43 -30.39
CA GLY A 687 -14.44 -25.58 -30.32
C GLY A 687 -13.97 -25.94 -28.90
N GLY A 688 -14.78 -25.63 -27.89
CA GLY A 688 -14.58 -26.06 -26.50
C GLY A 688 -14.93 -27.53 -26.27
N LEU A 689 -14.50 -28.04 -25.11
CA LEU A 689 -14.57 -29.47 -24.78
C LEU A 689 -15.74 -29.85 -23.87
N ILE A 690 -16.32 -28.88 -23.16
CA ILE A 690 -17.38 -29.13 -22.17
C ILE A 690 -18.67 -29.53 -22.87
N THR A 691 -19.19 -30.70 -22.49
CA THR A 691 -20.47 -31.24 -22.93
C THR A 691 -21.55 -31.05 -21.87
N LYS A 692 -22.81 -31.30 -22.23
CA LYS A 692 -23.93 -31.28 -21.27
C LYS A 692 -23.74 -32.34 -20.18
N GLU A 693 -23.19 -33.50 -20.55
CA GLU A 693 -22.90 -34.58 -19.61
C GLU A 693 -21.80 -34.18 -18.61
N ASP A 694 -20.78 -33.44 -19.05
CA ASP A 694 -19.74 -32.93 -18.16
C ASP A 694 -20.30 -31.99 -17.07
N LEU A 695 -21.20 -31.07 -17.45
CA LEU A 695 -21.88 -30.18 -16.51
C LEU A 695 -22.79 -30.97 -15.56
N ALA A 696 -23.63 -31.86 -16.10
CA ALA A 696 -24.57 -32.65 -15.30
C ALA A 696 -23.88 -33.58 -14.29
N ASN A 697 -22.69 -34.08 -14.64
CA ASN A 697 -21.91 -34.98 -13.79
C ASN A 697 -21.00 -34.25 -12.79
N TYR A 698 -20.75 -32.95 -12.98
CA TYR A 698 -19.90 -32.20 -12.07
C TYR A 698 -20.52 -32.07 -10.68
N LYS A 699 -19.72 -32.34 -9.65
CA LYS A 699 -20.08 -32.13 -8.24
C LYS A 699 -18.87 -31.66 -7.45
N SER A 700 -19.07 -30.65 -6.60
CA SER A 700 -18.09 -30.33 -5.55
C SER A 700 -18.04 -31.47 -4.53
N VAL A 701 -16.85 -31.80 -4.04
CA VAL A 701 -16.65 -32.89 -3.07
C VAL A 701 -16.54 -32.33 -1.67
N VAL A 702 -17.37 -32.81 -0.75
CA VAL A 702 -17.22 -32.47 0.67
C VAL A 702 -16.34 -33.52 1.35
N ARG A 703 -15.17 -33.08 1.81
CA ARG A 703 -14.20 -33.87 2.55
C ARG A 703 -14.42 -33.63 4.05
N GLU A 704 -15.17 -34.52 4.69
CA GLU A 704 -15.44 -34.51 6.14
C GLU A 704 -14.20 -34.86 6.97
N GLU A 705 -13.22 -35.53 6.35
CA GLU A 705 -11.90 -35.82 6.92
C GLU A 705 -10.83 -35.12 6.08
N PRO A 706 -10.58 -33.82 6.32
CA PRO A 706 -9.49 -33.10 5.67
C PRO A 706 -8.13 -33.57 6.19
N LEU A 707 -7.04 -33.02 5.64
CA LEU A 707 -5.74 -33.22 6.25
C LEU A 707 -5.64 -32.38 7.53
N ILE A 708 -5.15 -33.01 8.60
CA ILE A 708 -4.94 -32.39 9.90
C ILE A 708 -3.51 -32.72 10.34
N ASN A 709 -2.78 -31.71 10.80
CA ASN A 709 -1.55 -31.89 11.56
C ASN A 709 -1.83 -31.58 13.03
N GLU A 710 -1.62 -32.58 13.87
CA GLU A 710 -1.98 -32.60 15.30
C GLU A 710 -0.78 -32.46 16.26
N HIS A 711 0.43 -32.39 15.71
CA HIS A 711 1.68 -32.35 16.48
C HIS A 711 2.37 -30.99 16.45
N LEU A 712 1.69 -29.92 16.04
CA LEU A 712 2.27 -28.59 16.12
C LEU A 712 2.53 -28.18 17.60
N PRO A 713 3.58 -27.38 17.86
CA PRO A 713 3.86 -26.80 19.17
C PRO A 713 2.68 -26.01 19.75
N ASN A 714 2.70 -25.77 21.06
CA ASN A 714 1.72 -24.92 21.76
C ASN A 714 0.27 -25.42 21.67
N ASN A 715 0.07 -26.74 21.60
CA ASN A 715 -1.25 -27.39 21.46
C ASN A 715 -2.02 -26.92 20.23
N LEU A 716 -1.32 -26.54 19.16
CA LEU A 716 -1.95 -26.14 17.90
C LEU A 716 -2.25 -27.36 17.04
N GLU A 717 -3.36 -27.27 16.34
CA GLU A 717 -3.72 -28.12 15.21
C GLU A 717 -3.92 -27.22 13.99
N ILE A 718 -3.53 -27.69 12.81
CA ILE A 718 -3.81 -27.02 11.55
C ILE A 718 -4.47 -27.98 10.57
N CYS A 719 -5.51 -27.51 9.90
CA CYS A 719 -6.27 -28.31 8.95
C CYS A 719 -6.43 -27.61 7.59
N GLY A 720 -6.61 -28.43 6.54
CA GLY A 720 -6.75 -27.94 5.17
C GLY A 720 -7.01 -29.05 4.15
N PRO A 721 -7.12 -28.69 2.86
CA PRO A 721 -7.55 -29.60 1.80
C PRO A 721 -6.55 -30.74 1.54
N PRO A 722 -7.03 -31.96 1.22
CA PRO A 722 -6.17 -33.01 0.66
C PRO A 722 -5.78 -32.70 -0.80
N PRO A 723 -4.85 -33.49 -1.40
CA PRO A 723 -4.59 -33.42 -2.85
C PRO A 723 -5.89 -33.51 -3.66
N PRO A 724 -6.07 -32.64 -4.67
CA PRO A 724 -5.00 -31.98 -5.44
C PRO A 724 -4.48 -30.64 -4.89
N SER A 725 -4.92 -30.18 -3.72
CA SER A 725 -4.29 -29.05 -3.03
C SER A 725 -2.86 -29.35 -2.56
N SER A 726 -2.04 -28.31 -2.49
CA SER A 726 -0.69 -28.34 -1.90
C SER A 726 -0.66 -28.05 -0.39
N PHE A 727 -1.78 -28.08 0.34
CA PHE A 727 -1.79 -27.85 1.80
C PHE A 727 -0.81 -28.73 2.57
N ALA A 728 -0.69 -30.02 2.20
CA ALA A 728 0.25 -30.96 2.80
C ALA A 728 1.71 -30.47 2.73
N VAL A 729 2.07 -29.76 1.65
CA VAL A 729 3.39 -29.16 1.42
C VAL A 729 3.58 -27.96 2.37
N ALA A 730 2.61 -27.04 2.39
CA ALA A 730 2.68 -25.84 3.23
C ALA A 730 2.75 -26.18 4.72
N GLN A 731 1.89 -27.10 5.19
CA GLN A 731 1.88 -27.49 6.60
C GLN A 731 3.13 -28.27 7.01
N SER A 732 3.78 -29.00 6.08
CA SER A 732 5.03 -29.72 6.37
C SER A 732 6.17 -28.74 6.66
N ILE A 733 6.24 -27.63 5.91
CA ILE A 733 7.19 -26.53 6.16
C ILE A 733 6.93 -25.93 7.54
N ILE A 734 5.66 -25.65 7.87
CA ILE A 734 5.26 -25.10 9.18
C ILE A 734 5.67 -26.07 10.30
N ALA A 735 5.40 -27.37 10.16
CA ALA A 735 5.68 -28.38 11.17
C ALA A 735 7.18 -28.52 11.47
N VAL A 736 8.01 -28.60 10.43
CA VAL A 736 9.48 -28.72 10.57
C VAL A 736 10.05 -27.51 11.30
N ILE A 737 9.60 -26.30 10.94
CA ILE A 737 10.06 -25.08 11.59
C ILE A 737 9.51 -24.94 13.02
N GLY A 738 8.27 -25.38 13.25
CA GLY A 738 7.69 -25.52 14.58
C GLY A 738 8.52 -26.44 15.49
N GLU A 739 9.05 -27.54 14.96
CA GLU A 739 9.92 -28.44 15.71
C GLU A 739 11.31 -27.84 16.04
N PHE A 740 11.84 -26.95 15.19
CA PHE A 740 13.07 -26.22 15.51
C PHE A 740 12.86 -25.08 16.51
N TYR A 741 11.75 -24.34 16.39
CA TYR A 741 11.61 -23.00 16.99
C TYR A 741 10.28 -22.73 17.69
N GLY A 742 9.30 -23.60 17.61
CA GLY A 742 7.95 -23.34 18.12
C GLY A 742 7.84 -23.18 19.64
N ARG A 743 8.90 -23.55 20.38
CA ARG A 743 9.04 -23.29 21.83
C ARG A 743 9.90 -22.06 22.16
N ALA A 744 10.46 -21.38 21.15
CA ALA A 744 11.35 -20.23 21.30
C ALA A 744 10.60 -18.89 21.36
N ALA A 745 9.34 -18.88 21.80
CA ALA A 745 8.51 -17.69 21.89
C ALA A 745 9.21 -16.56 22.67
N GLY A 746 9.18 -15.34 22.14
CA GLY A 746 9.79 -14.16 22.75
C GLY A 746 11.28 -13.95 22.45
N THR A 747 11.88 -14.78 21.59
CA THR A 747 13.27 -14.58 21.13
C THR A 747 13.32 -13.83 19.80
N ASN A 748 14.20 -12.83 19.65
CA ASN A 748 14.41 -12.11 18.38
C ASN A 748 15.22 -12.93 17.35
N LEU A 749 15.08 -14.27 17.34
CA LEU A 749 15.86 -15.16 16.48
C LEU A 749 15.66 -14.87 14.99
N LEU A 750 14.43 -14.53 14.57
CA LEU A 750 14.16 -14.12 13.18
C LEU A 750 15.01 -12.94 12.72
N VAL A 751 15.38 -12.04 13.64
CA VAL A 751 16.15 -10.83 13.33
C VAL A 751 17.65 -11.08 13.48
N LYS A 752 18.03 -11.97 14.42
CA LYS A 752 19.41 -12.13 14.88
C LYS A 752 20.13 -13.37 14.34
N ASP A 753 19.41 -14.39 13.89
CA ASP A 753 19.99 -15.67 13.49
C ASP A 753 19.65 -16.02 12.04
N PRO A 754 20.61 -15.82 11.10
CA PRO A 754 20.43 -16.20 9.70
C PRO A 754 20.15 -17.69 9.49
N LEU A 755 20.49 -18.56 10.45
CA LEU A 755 20.21 -20.00 10.38
C LEU A 755 18.71 -20.29 10.29
N VAL A 756 17.86 -19.41 10.82
CA VAL A 756 16.40 -19.55 10.72
C VAL A 756 15.97 -19.56 9.25
N TYR A 757 16.44 -18.59 8.47
CA TYR A 757 16.12 -18.47 7.05
C TYR A 757 16.68 -19.63 6.24
N HIS A 758 17.89 -20.08 6.54
CA HIS A 758 18.47 -21.29 5.93
C HIS A 758 17.56 -22.50 6.16
N ARG A 759 17.12 -22.74 7.40
CA ARG A 759 16.25 -23.87 7.73
C ARG A 759 14.87 -23.77 7.08
N ILE A 760 14.32 -22.56 6.94
CA ILE A 760 13.07 -22.32 6.20
C ILE A 760 13.24 -22.74 4.73
N ILE A 761 14.34 -22.31 4.08
CA ILE A 761 14.64 -22.69 2.69
C ILE A 761 14.82 -24.21 2.55
N GLU A 762 15.54 -24.85 3.47
CA GLU A 762 15.75 -26.30 3.44
C GLU A 762 14.43 -27.07 3.66
N ALA A 763 13.57 -26.61 4.57
CA ALA A 763 12.25 -27.18 4.76
C ALA A 763 11.36 -27.04 3.50
N MET A 764 11.43 -25.89 2.82
CA MET A 764 10.76 -25.69 1.53
C MET A 764 11.26 -26.69 0.48
N LYS A 765 12.57 -26.86 0.31
CA LYS A 765 13.14 -27.82 -0.66
C LYS A 765 12.64 -29.24 -0.43
N PHE A 766 12.64 -29.72 0.83
CA PHE A 766 12.12 -31.04 1.17
C PHE A 766 10.63 -31.17 0.87
N ALA A 767 9.82 -30.18 1.25
CA ALA A 767 8.37 -30.24 1.06
C ALA A 767 7.99 -30.16 -0.44
N TYR A 768 8.57 -29.22 -1.20
CA TYR A 768 8.29 -29.06 -2.63
C TYR A 768 8.83 -30.23 -3.47
N ALA A 769 9.91 -30.89 -3.05
CA ALA A 769 10.36 -32.13 -3.67
C ALA A 769 9.27 -33.22 -3.65
N GLN A 770 8.46 -33.28 -2.59
CA GLN A 770 7.32 -34.21 -2.52
C GLN A 770 6.11 -33.74 -3.32
N ARG A 771 5.95 -32.43 -3.54
CA ARG A 771 4.85 -31.87 -4.36
C ARG A 771 4.82 -32.48 -5.76
N THR A 772 5.98 -32.84 -6.33
CA THR A 772 6.04 -33.45 -7.67
C THR A 772 5.35 -34.81 -7.72
N LEU A 773 5.21 -35.51 -6.58
CA LEU A 773 4.57 -36.82 -6.44
C LEU A 773 3.08 -36.74 -6.09
N LEU A 774 2.55 -35.54 -5.83
CA LEU A 774 1.13 -35.34 -5.56
C LEU A 774 0.32 -35.27 -6.87
N GLY A 775 -0.97 -35.58 -6.76
CA GLY A 775 -1.95 -35.60 -7.85
C GLY A 775 -3.37 -35.69 -7.29
N ASP A 776 -4.37 -35.65 -8.17
CA ASP A 776 -5.76 -35.91 -7.79
C ASP A 776 -5.88 -37.28 -7.10
N SER A 777 -6.29 -37.28 -5.83
CA SER A 777 -6.39 -38.49 -4.99
C SER A 777 -7.44 -39.49 -5.47
N ASP A 778 -8.37 -39.07 -6.33
CA ASP A 778 -9.33 -39.98 -6.96
C ASP A 778 -8.64 -40.85 -8.03
N PHE A 779 -7.57 -40.36 -8.66
CA PHE A 779 -6.81 -41.03 -9.72
C PHE A 779 -5.41 -41.53 -9.27
N VAL A 780 -4.79 -40.88 -8.30
CA VAL A 780 -3.43 -41.17 -7.79
C VAL A 780 -3.53 -41.53 -6.32
N LYS A 781 -3.78 -42.82 -6.03
CA LYS A 781 -4.00 -43.28 -4.64
C LYS A 781 -2.79 -43.12 -3.73
N SER A 782 -1.57 -43.12 -4.27
CA SER A 782 -0.36 -42.82 -3.50
C SER A 782 -0.31 -41.37 -3.01
N ALA A 783 -0.97 -40.42 -3.69
CA ALA A 783 -0.91 -39.01 -3.33
C ALA A 783 -1.54 -38.72 -1.97
N ILE A 784 -2.70 -39.33 -1.66
CA ILE A 784 -3.32 -39.16 -0.34
C ILE A 784 -2.50 -39.81 0.78
N THR A 785 -1.88 -40.97 0.52
CA THR A 785 -1.00 -41.64 1.48
C THR A 785 0.23 -40.79 1.77
N LEU A 786 0.87 -40.24 0.74
CA LEU A 786 2.02 -39.34 0.89
C LEU A 786 1.62 -38.07 1.66
N ALA A 787 0.52 -37.43 1.28
CA ALA A 787 0.05 -36.21 1.92
C ALA A 787 -0.28 -36.42 3.42
N LYS A 788 -0.90 -37.54 3.78
CA LYS A 788 -1.10 -37.93 5.18
C LYS A 788 0.22 -38.22 5.90
N ASN A 789 1.19 -38.84 5.23
CA ASN A 789 2.50 -39.07 5.84
C ASN A 789 3.22 -37.75 6.12
N MET A 790 3.12 -36.76 5.22
CA MET A 790 3.71 -35.42 5.41
C MET A 790 3.14 -34.66 6.61
N THR A 791 1.98 -35.06 7.15
CA THR A 791 1.34 -34.45 8.33
C THR A 791 1.68 -35.17 9.64
N THR A 792 2.54 -36.19 9.64
CA THR A 792 2.91 -36.94 10.85
C THR A 792 4.14 -36.37 11.56
N TYR A 793 4.24 -36.66 12.86
CA TYR A 793 5.40 -36.31 13.68
C TYR A 793 6.66 -37.02 13.19
N GLU A 794 6.57 -38.32 12.88
CA GLU A 794 7.70 -39.12 12.42
C GLU A 794 8.31 -38.57 11.13
N TYR A 795 7.46 -38.15 10.19
CA TYR A 795 7.92 -37.51 8.95
C TYR A 795 8.60 -36.17 9.23
N THR A 796 8.00 -35.36 10.11
CA THR A 796 8.56 -34.05 10.50
C THR A 796 9.94 -34.19 11.15
N GLU A 797 10.10 -35.10 12.10
CA GLU A 797 11.38 -35.38 12.76
C GLU A 797 12.42 -35.95 11.79
N TRP A 798 12.00 -36.80 10.86
CA TRP A 798 12.88 -37.32 9.81
C TRP A 798 13.44 -36.19 8.95
N ILE A 799 12.61 -35.25 8.49
CA ILE A 799 13.07 -34.08 7.72
C ILE A 799 13.98 -33.19 8.57
N LYS A 800 13.59 -32.86 9.79
CA LYS A 800 14.40 -32.07 10.73
C LYS A 800 15.79 -32.67 10.95
N SER A 801 15.90 -34.00 11.06
CA SER A 801 17.18 -34.70 11.23
C SER A 801 18.11 -34.60 10.02
N LYS A 802 17.56 -34.33 8.83
CA LYS A 802 18.31 -34.16 7.57
C LYS A 802 18.75 -32.72 7.30
N ILE A 803 18.11 -31.73 7.91
CA ILE A 803 18.47 -30.32 7.68
C ILE A 803 19.79 -30.01 8.39
N THR A 804 20.85 -29.80 7.61
CA THR A 804 22.17 -29.43 8.11
C THR A 804 22.37 -27.91 8.11
N SER A 805 23.56 -27.44 8.51
CA SER A 805 23.92 -26.01 8.52
C SER A 805 24.32 -25.48 7.14
N LYS A 806 24.40 -26.33 6.12
CA LYS A 806 24.72 -26.00 4.72
C LYS A 806 23.64 -26.55 3.79
N ALA A 807 23.53 -25.98 2.60
CA ALA A 807 22.68 -26.49 1.54
C ALA A 807 23.29 -27.76 0.95
N GLU A 808 22.44 -28.71 0.59
CA GLU A 808 22.82 -29.97 -0.02
C GLU A 808 22.52 -29.96 -1.53
N ALA A 809 23.10 -30.91 -2.27
CA ALA A 809 22.80 -31.08 -3.69
C ALA A 809 21.34 -31.53 -3.90
N GLN A 810 20.74 -31.19 -5.05
CA GLN A 810 19.35 -31.50 -5.40
C GLN A 810 18.90 -32.94 -5.11
N SER A 811 19.76 -33.92 -5.41
CA SER A 811 19.46 -35.36 -5.21
C SER A 811 19.22 -35.75 -3.76
N TYR A 812 19.59 -34.89 -2.80
CA TYR A 812 19.43 -35.13 -1.37
C TYR A 812 17.98 -35.06 -0.88
N TYR A 813 17.15 -34.21 -1.52
CA TYR A 813 15.81 -33.87 -1.03
C TYR A 813 14.71 -34.90 -1.40
N GLY A 814 15.05 -35.94 -2.18
CA GLY A 814 14.17 -37.08 -2.45
C GLY A 814 13.01 -36.79 -3.41
N GLY A 815 13.11 -35.76 -4.26
CA GLY A 815 12.17 -35.46 -5.34
C GLY A 815 12.60 -36.04 -6.69
N MET A 816 11.67 -36.14 -7.64
CA MET A 816 11.99 -36.46 -9.05
C MET A 816 12.44 -35.20 -9.79
N ASN A 817 13.27 -35.35 -10.83
CA ASN A 817 13.61 -34.25 -11.77
C ASN A 817 12.45 -33.94 -12.73
N THR A 818 11.24 -33.86 -12.17
CA THR A 818 10.02 -33.50 -12.86
C THR A 818 9.44 -32.23 -12.25
N SER A 819 8.67 -31.49 -13.03
CA SER A 819 7.99 -30.29 -12.58
C SER A 819 6.48 -30.46 -12.66
N GLN A 820 5.81 -29.72 -11.78
CA GLN A 820 4.40 -29.43 -11.95
C GLN A 820 4.29 -28.06 -12.66
N PRO A 821 3.25 -27.84 -13.48
CA PRO A 821 2.97 -26.52 -14.02
C PRO A 821 2.86 -25.46 -12.91
N GLU A 822 3.22 -24.22 -13.27
CA GLU A 822 2.96 -23.06 -12.42
C GLU A 822 1.51 -22.63 -12.63
N ASP A 823 0.73 -22.67 -11.57
CA ASP A 823 -0.59 -22.04 -11.52
C ASP A 823 -0.44 -20.54 -11.24
N HIS A 824 -1.47 -19.78 -11.58
CA HIS A 824 -1.47 -18.32 -11.51
C HIS A 824 -2.82 -17.77 -11.02
N GLY A 825 -2.97 -16.43 -11.06
CA GLY A 825 -4.22 -15.67 -10.87
C GLY A 825 -5.23 -16.28 -9.90
N THR A 826 -5.15 -15.84 -8.66
CA THR A 826 -5.94 -16.40 -7.56
C THR A 826 -6.49 -15.26 -6.71
N SER A 827 -7.54 -15.53 -5.95
CA SER A 827 -8.02 -14.66 -4.89
C SER A 827 -8.21 -15.41 -3.58
N GLN A 828 -8.03 -14.71 -2.46
CA GLN A 828 -8.19 -15.28 -1.12
C GLN A 828 -9.27 -14.56 -0.30
N VAL A 829 -10.02 -15.35 0.48
CA VAL A 829 -10.95 -14.89 1.52
C VAL A 829 -10.69 -15.64 2.83
N SER A 830 -10.59 -14.91 3.94
CA SER A 830 -10.45 -15.48 5.29
C SER A 830 -11.45 -14.83 6.24
N ALA A 831 -12.34 -15.61 6.86
CA ALA A 831 -13.41 -15.13 7.72
C ALA A 831 -13.44 -15.87 9.06
N LEU A 832 -13.84 -15.17 10.13
CA LEU A 832 -14.10 -15.69 11.46
C LEU A 832 -15.35 -15.02 12.02
N ASP A 833 -16.36 -15.82 12.41
CA ASP A 833 -17.62 -15.29 12.93
C ASP A 833 -17.68 -15.25 14.47
N ALA A 834 -18.74 -14.62 14.98
CA ALA A 834 -18.95 -14.43 16.41
C ALA A 834 -19.21 -15.73 17.19
N SER A 835 -19.54 -16.84 16.50
CA SER A 835 -19.68 -18.16 17.12
C SER A 835 -18.35 -18.91 17.16
N GLY A 836 -17.29 -18.36 16.56
CA GLY A 836 -15.98 -18.99 16.42
C GLY A 836 -15.86 -19.93 15.22
N ASN A 837 -16.84 -19.97 14.30
CA ASN A 837 -16.63 -20.68 13.05
C ASN A 837 -15.66 -19.88 12.17
N ALA A 838 -14.79 -20.59 11.47
CA ALA A 838 -13.82 -19.97 10.58
C ALA A 838 -13.91 -20.55 9.17
N VAL A 839 -13.59 -19.73 8.18
CA VAL A 839 -13.52 -20.14 6.78
C VAL A 839 -12.29 -19.55 6.13
N SER A 840 -11.49 -20.38 5.46
CA SER A 840 -10.45 -19.94 4.55
C SER A 840 -10.77 -20.48 3.16
N THR A 841 -10.87 -19.60 2.16
CA THR A 841 -11.17 -19.98 0.78
C THR A 841 -10.18 -19.36 -0.17
N THR A 842 -9.58 -20.21 -1.00
CA THR A 842 -8.76 -19.80 -2.14
C THR A 842 -9.52 -20.14 -3.41
N SER A 843 -9.73 -19.16 -4.29
CA SER A 843 -10.52 -19.25 -5.53
C SER A 843 -9.70 -18.77 -6.71
N THR A 844 -9.90 -19.34 -7.89
CA THR A 844 -9.06 -19.08 -9.07
C THR A 844 -9.81 -19.33 -10.38
N ILE A 845 -9.37 -18.65 -11.44
CA ILE A 845 -9.62 -19.02 -12.86
C ILE A 845 -8.29 -19.33 -13.58
N ASN A 846 -7.26 -19.66 -12.79
CA ASN A 846 -5.85 -19.77 -13.15
C ASN A 846 -5.22 -18.49 -13.70
N ARG A 847 -4.82 -18.39 -14.96
CA ARG A 847 -4.01 -17.25 -15.44
C ARG A 847 -4.81 -15.95 -15.47
N TRP A 848 -4.12 -14.83 -15.72
CA TRP A 848 -4.80 -13.54 -15.89
C TRP A 848 -5.82 -13.59 -17.02
N PHE A 849 -7.09 -13.44 -16.63
CA PHE A 849 -8.29 -13.61 -17.46
C PHE A 849 -8.55 -15.06 -17.94
N GLY A 850 -7.99 -16.06 -17.25
CA GLY A 850 -8.14 -17.48 -17.53
C GLY A 850 -7.85 -17.83 -18.99
N ALA A 851 -8.81 -18.50 -19.64
CA ALA A 851 -8.76 -18.86 -21.06
C ALA A 851 -8.82 -17.66 -22.01
N GLN A 852 -8.84 -16.43 -21.49
CA GLN A 852 -8.90 -15.20 -22.28
C GLN A 852 -10.18 -15.12 -23.11
N ARG A 853 -11.25 -15.74 -22.60
CA ARG A 853 -12.57 -15.83 -23.23
C ARG A 853 -13.64 -15.58 -22.18
N ARG A 854 -14.63 -14.79 -22.58
CA ARG A 854 -15.83 -14.50 -21.80
C ARG A 854 -17.06 -14.94 -22.58
N SER A 855 -18.05 -15.53 -21.89
CA SER A 855 -19.37 -15.75 -22.47
C SER A 855 -20.05 -14.42 -22.75
N THR A 856 -20.45 -14.19 -24.00
CA THR A 856 -21.20 -12.97 -24.37
C THR A 856 -22.63 -12.99 -23.85
N GLU A 857 -23.20 -14.18 -23.64
CA GLU A 857 -24.55 -14.36 -23.10
C GLU A 857 -24.58 -14.26 -21.57
N LEU A 858 -23.70 -14.99 -20.89
CA LEU A 858 -23.72 -15.09 -19.42
C LEU A 858 -22.82 -14.05 -18.74
N GLY A 859 -21.89 -13.46 -19.47
CA GLY A 859 -20.92 -12.53 -18.92
C GLY A 859 -19.82 -13.16 -18.07
N ILE A 860 -19.77 -14.49 -17.98
CA ILE A 860 -18.81 -15.28 -17.20
C ILE A 860 -17.46 -15.34 -17.94
N LEU A 861 -16.37 -15.07 -17.23
CA LEU A 861 -15.01 -15.26 -17.73
C LEU A 861 -14.56 -16.71 -17.45
N TRP A 862 -13.99 -17.37 -18.44
CA TRP A 862 -13.68 -18.80 -18.37
C TRP A 862 -12.27 -19.08 -17.84
N ASN A 863 -12.12 -20.09 -16.98
CA ASN A 863 -10.82 -20.58 -16.50
C ASN A 863 -9.95 -21.14 -17.65
N ASP A 864 -8.63 -21.18 -17.43
CA ASP A 864 -7.70 -22.02 -18.19
C ASP A 864 -7.08 -23.12 -17.33
N GLU A 865 -7.90 -23.80 -16.51
CA GLU A 865 -7.41 -24.80 -15.56
C GLU A 865 -6.81 -26.03 -16.22
N MET A 866 -7.05 -26.23 -17.52
CA MET A 866 -6.37 -27.29 -18.26
C MET A 866 -4.84 -27.05 -18.36
N ASP A 867 -4.34 -25.82 -18.15
CA ASP A 867 -2.90 -25.51 -18.09
C ASP A 867 -2.22 -26.11 -16.86
N ASP A 868 -2.97 -26.35 -15.78
CA ASP A 868 -2.41 -26.90 -14.56
C ASP A 868 -2.13 -28.41 -14.65
N PHE A 869 -2.54 -29.07 -15.73
CA PHE A 869 -2.14 -30.45 -16.00
C PHE A 869 -0.77 -30.54 -16.69
N SER A 870 -0.02 -31.56 -16.32
CA SER A 870 1.19 -31.98 -17.04
C SER A 870 0.84 -32.58 -18.40
N THR A 871 1.59 -32.22 -19.45
CA THR A 871 1.47 -32.81 -20.80
C THR A 871 2.70 -33.68 -21.10
N PRO A 872 2.57 -34.96 -21.49
CA PRO A 872 3.72 -35.84 -21.74
C PRO A 872 4.67 -35.29 -22.82
N GLY A 873 5.98 -35.38 -22.54
CA GLY A 873 7.03 -34.93 -23.46
C GLY A 873 7.15 -33.41 -23.62
N PHE A 874 6.46 -32.63 -22.78
CA PHE A 874 6.55 -31.18 -22.75
C PHE A 874 7.23 -30.71 -21.46
N SER A 875 8.55 -30.53 -21.51
CA SER A 875 9.32 -30.04 -20.37
C SER A 875 8.99 -28.57 -20.07
N ASN A 876 9.09 -28.14 -18.81
CA ASN A 876 8.88 -26.74 -18.46
C ASN A 876 10.02 -25.84 -19.01
N GLY A 877 9.93 -24.52 -18.80
CA GLY A 877 10.93 -23.55 -19.29
C GLY A 877 12.37 -23.76 -18.79
N PHE A 878 12.58 -24.66 -17.82
CA PHE A 878 13.88 -25.02 -17.26
C PHE A 878 14.34 -26.43 -17.70
N GLY A 879 13.60 -27.10 -18.59
CA GLY A 879 13.95 -28.41 -19.14
C GLY A 879 13.61 -29.60 -18.23
N PHE A 880 12.74 -29.42 -17.24
CA PHE A 880 12.31 -30.53 -16.37
C PHE A 880 11.10 -31.26 -16.95
N GLU A 881 11.13 -32.59 -16.86
CA GLU A 881 10.06 -33.44 -17.39
C GLU A 881 8.73 -33.21 -16.67
N PRO A 882 7.59 -33.42 -17.35
CA PRO A 882 6.27 -33.21 -16.78
C PRO A 882 5.94 -34.32 -15.77
N SER A 883 5.32 -33.99 -14.63
CA SER A 883 4.97 -35.01 -13.63
C SER A 883 3.79 -35.89 -14.07
N GLU A 884 4.01 -37.21 -14.14
CA GLU A 884 3.02 -38.20 -14.56
C GLU A 884 1.77 -38.26 -13.66
N THR A 885 1.95 -38.01 -12.35
CA THR A 885 0.84 -38.00 -11.38
C THR A 885 -0.20 -36.92 -11.71
N ASN A 886 0.18 -35.93 -12.52
CA ASN A 886 -0.66 -34.82 -12.93
C ASN A 886 -0.93 -34.80 -14.44
N PHE A 887 -0.83 -35.94 -15.14
CA PHE A 887 -1.28 -36.04 -16.52
C PHE A 887 -2.81 -35.93 -16.66
N ILE A 888 -3.27 -35.37 -17.80
CA ILE A 888 -4.69 -35.15 -18.11
C ILE A 888 -5.44 -36.49 -18.21
N ARG A 889 -6.60 -36.57 -17.54
CA ARG A 889 -7.58 -37.66 -17.68
C ARG A 889 -8.99 -37.07 -17.61
N PRO A 890 -9.96 -37.58 -18.40
CA PRO A 890 -11.37 -37.21 -18.25
C PRO A 890 -11.84 -37.27 -16.80
N GLY A 891 -12.51 -36.22 -16.32
CA GLY A 891 -13.05 -36.11 -14.96
C GLY A 891 -12.01 -35.88 -13.84
N LYS A 892 -10.72 -35.87 -14.16
CA LYS A 892 -9.64 -35.60 -13.18
C LYS A 892 -9.56 -34.12 -12.85
N ARG A 893 -9.13 -33.80 -11.63
CA ARG A 893 -8.79 -32.43 -11.18
C ARG A 893 -7.29 -32.16 -11.32
N PRO A 894 -6.87 -30.99 -11.79
CA PRO A 894 -5.45 -30.65 -11.88
C PRO A 894 -4.87 -30.33 -10.49
N MET A 895 -3.57 -30.57 -10.31
CA MET A 895 -2.83 -30.13 -9.12
C MET A 895 -2.95 -28.62 -8.92
N SER A 896 -2.92 -28.19 -7.66
CA SER A 896 -3.03 -26.77 -7.31
C SER A 896 -2.10 -26.40 -6.16
N SER A 897 -1.59 -25.17 -6.17
CA SER A 897 -0.83 -24.55 -5.09
C SER A 897 -1.73 -23.94 -4.01
N MET A 898 -3.03 -23.76 -4.29
CA MET A 898 -4.02 -23.30 -3.33
C MET A 898 -3.97 -24.14 -2.06
N SER A 899 -3.86 -23.49 -0.90
CA SER A 899 -3.63 -24.15 0.39
C SER A 899 -4.34 -23.43 1.54
N PRO A 900 -5.66 -23.16 1.44
CA PRO A 900 -6.41 -22.45 2.49
C PRO A 900 -6.42 -23.27 3.78
N MET A 901 -6.04 -22.67 4.91
CA MET A 901 -5.84 -23.39 6.16
C MET A 901 -6.36 -22.64 7.38
N ILE A 902 -6.71 -23.40 8.42
CA ILE A 902 -7.18 -22.90 9.70
C ILE A 902 -6.36 -23.56 10.81
N ALA A 903 -5.80 -22.75 11.70
CA ALA A 903 -5.13 -23.22 12.90
C ALA A 903 -6.00 -22.95 14.13
N TYR A 904 -6.11 -23.94 15.02
CA TYR A 904 -6.89 -23.86 16.25
C TYR A 904 -6.16 -24.56 17.41
N ASP A 905 -6.53 -24.21 18.62
CA ASP A 905 -6.02 -24.85 19.83
C ASP A 905 -6.77 -26.16 20.06
N LYS A 906 -6.08 -27.29 20.07
CA LYS A 906 -6.70 -28.62 20.14
C LYS A 906 -7.34 -28.93 21.49
N THR A 907 -6.88 -28.28 22.56
CA THR A 907 -7.41 -28.49 23.91
C THR A 907 -8.72 -27.74 24.09
N THR A 908 -8.78 -26.50 23.62
CA THR A 908 -9.93 -25.61 23.82
C THR A 908 -10.93 -25.69 22.66
N GLY A 909 -10.46 -25.97 21.44
CA GLY A 909 -11.21 -25.83 20.19
C GLY A 909 -11.36 -24.38 19.72
N LYS A 910 -10.53 -23.46 20.23
CA LYS A 910 -10.59 -22.05 19.81
C LYS A 910 -9.70 -21.82 18.59
N VAL A 911 -10.26 -21.20 17.55
CA VAL A 911 -9.49 -20.75 16.38
C VAL A 911 -8.40 -19.78 16.81
N LYS A 912 -7.19 -19.97 16.27
CA LYS A 912 -6.02 -19.14 16.50
C LYS A 912 -5.63 -18.35 15.25
N MET A 913 -5.81 -18.94 14.08
CA MET A 913 -5.47 -18.30 12.81
C MET A 913 -6.33 -18.83 11.68
N VAL A 914 -6.71 -17.93 10.77
CA VAL A 914 -7.38 -18.23 9.49
C VAL A 914 -6.54 -17.56 8.42
N LEU A 915 -6.00 -18.31 7.47
CA LEU A 915 -5.17 -17.73 6.42
C LEU A 915 -5.24 -18.50 5.12
N GLY A 916 -4.92 -17.80 4.04
CA GLY A 916 -4.53 -18.36 2.76
C GLY A 916 -3.87 -17.26 1.93
N ALA A 917 -3.57 -17.57 0.67
CA ALA A 917 -2.96 -16.58 -0.21
C ALA A 917 -3.37 -16.80 -1.66
N SER A 918 -3.16 -15.75 -2.45
CA SER A 918 -3.15 -15.80 -3.90
C SER A 918 -1.73 -15.65 -4.44
N GLY A 919 -1.50 -15.98 -5.71
CA GLY A 919 -0.20 -15.80 -6.39
C GLY A 919 0.52 -17.08 -6.81
N GLY A 920 -0.22 -18.09 -7.28
CA GLY A 920 0.37 -19.27 -7.92
C GLY A 920 1.23 -20.14 -7.00
N SER A 921 2.33 -20.67 -7.54
CA SER A 921 3.25 -21.55 -6.80
C SER A 921 3.83 -20.93 -5.52
N GLN A 922 3.85 -19.60 -5.43
CA GLN A 922 4.31 -18.84 -4.27
C GLN A 922 3.31 -18.82 -3.10
N ILE A 923 2.07 -19.30 -3.29
CA ILE A 923 1.05 -19.41 -2.23
C ILE A 923 1.59 -20.22 -1.04
N ILE A 924 2.18 -21.38 -1.31
CA ILE A 924 2.63 -22.35 -0.30
C ILE A 924 3.70 -21.72 0.62
N SER A 925 4.73 -21.09 0.04
CA SER A 925 5.78 -20.43 0.83
C SER A 925 5.23 -19.22 1.59
N ALA A 926 4.41 -18.38 0.94
CA ALA A 926 3.88 -17.16 1.56
C ALA A 926 3.03 -17.45 2.81
N ILE A 927 2.14 -18.44 2.75
CA ILE A 927 1.32 -18.81 3.92
C ILE A 927 2.14 -19.53 4.99
N ALA A 928 3.11 -20.37 4.60
CA ALA A 928 3.95 -21.08 5.56
C ALA A 928 4.81 -20.09 6.35
N GLU A 929 5.46 -19.14 5.68
CA GLU A 929 6.24 -18.09 6.34
C GLU A 929 5.37 -17.22 7.25
N THR A 930 4.18 -16.81 6.79
CA THR A 930 3.25 -16.01 7.60
C THR A 930 2.80 -16.77 8.86
N ALA A 931 2.43 -18.04 8.73
CA ALA A 931 2.01 -18.88 9.85
C ALA A 931 3.17 -19.11 10.84
N ILE A 932 4.36 -19.43 10.36
CA ILE A 932 5.57 -19.61 11.19
C ILE A 932 5.82 -18.35 12.04
N ARG A 933 5.76 -17.18 11.41
CA ARG A 933 6.02 -15.89 12.06
C ARG A 933 4.99 -15.57 13.14
N ALA A 934 3.71 -15.67 12.79
CA ALA A 934 2.62 -15.35 13.69
C ALA A 934 2.49 -16.36 14.84
N LEU A 935 2.65 -17.66 14.57
CA LEU A 935 2.39 -18.73 15.54
C LEU A 935 3.60 -19.07 16.41
N PHE A 936 4.84 -18.96 15.89
CA PHE A 936 6.05 -19.42 16.60
C PHE A 936 6.96 -18.29 17.06
N PHE A 937 6.96 -17.17 16.35
CA PHE A 937 7.85 -16.04 16.65
C PHE A 937 7.14 -14.83 17.25
N ASN A 938 5.87 -14.97 17.64
CA ASN A 938 5.10 -13.94 18.33
C ASN A 938 5.05 -12.60 17.57
N GLN A 939 5.18 -12.63 16.25
CA GLN A 939 4.92 -11.46 15.40
C GLN A 939 3.42 -11.21 15.33
N THR A 940 3.03 -9.94 15.32
CA THR A 940 1.66 -9.56 14.95
C THR A 940 1.35 -10.02 13.53
N ILE A 941 0.07 -10.20 13.21
CA ILE A 941 -0.31 -10.63 11.86
C ILE A 941 0.14 -9.63 10.78
N LYS A 942 0.18 -8.33 11.09
CA LYS A 942 0.74 -7.31 10.21
C LYS A 942 2.24 -7.50 9.98
N GLU A 943 3.03 -7.68 11.04
CA GLU A 943 4.47 -7.93 10.90
C GLU A 943 4.74 -9.20 10.09
N ALA A 944 3.94 -10.25 10.28
CA ALA A 944 4.08 -11.51 9.56
C ALA A 944 3.77 -11.39 8.07
N VAL A 945 2.69 -10.69 7.69
CA VAL A 945 2.29 -10.47 6.29
C VAL A 945 3.22 -9.50 5.57
N ASP A 946 3.64 -8.43 6.26
CA ASP A 946 4.50 -7.39 5.70
C ASP A 946 5.95 -7.86 5.52
N TRP A 947 6.36 -8.93 6.21
CA TRP A 947 7.74 -9.39 6.18
C TRP A 947 8.23 -9.72 4.76
N PRO A 948 9.49 -9.39 4.39
CA PRO A 948 10.08 -9.77 3.10
C PRO A 948 10.09 -11.29 2.88
N ARG A 949 9.74 -11.76 1.67
CA ARG A 949 9.53 -13.20 1.40
C ARG A 949 10.73 -13.94 0.82
N LEU A 950 10.74 -15.25 1.07
CA LEU A 950 11.64 -16.22 0.45
C LEU A 950 10.80 -17.28 -0.26
N HIS A 951 11.25 -17.74 -1.42
CA HIS A 951 10.58 -18.83 -2.11
C HIS A 951 11.58 -19.74 -2.78
N ASN A 952 11.52 -21.01 -2.38
CA ASN A 952 12.21 -22.10 -3.07
C ASN A 952 11.19 -23.21 -3.31
N GLN A 953 10.96 -23.55 -4.57
CA GLN A 953 10.00 -24.58 -4.96
C GLN A 953 10.68 -25.87 -5.44
N PHE A 954 11.87 -26.16 -4.90
CA PHE A 954 12.76 -27.26 -5.29
C PHE A 954 13.36 -27.11 -6.70
N LEU A 955 12.54 -26.78 -7.70
CA LEU A 955 12.95 -26.54 -9.09
C LEU A 955 12.36 -25.23 -9.64
N PRO A 956 13.17 -24.32 -10.21
CA PRO A 956 14.63 -24.40 -10.42
C PRO A 956 15.44 -24.32 -9.10
N HIS A 957 16.72 -24.72 -9.16
CA HIS A 957 17.61 -24.83 -7.99
C HIS A 957 18.15 -23.47 -7.50
N PHE A 958 17.27 -22.50 -7.31
CA PHE A 958 17.60 -21.25 -6.65
C PHE A 958 16.46 -20.81 -5.74
N THR A 959 16.76 -19.95 -4.78
CA THR A 959 15.78 -19.33 -3.90
C THR A 959 15.54 -17.90 -4.36
N MET A 960 14.29 -17.59 -4.65
CA MET A 960 13.84 -16.22 -4.87
C MET A 960 13.79 -15.49 -3.53
N VAL A 961 14.31 -14.27 -3.49
CA VAL A 961 14.35 -13.42 -2.30
C VAL A 961 13.78 -12.05 -2.65
N GLU A 962 12.89 -11.54 -1.81
CA GLU A 962 12.34 -10.20 -1.98
C GLU A 962 13.36 -9.12 -1.57
N ASN A 963 13.21 -7.91 -2.10
CA ASN A 963 13.94 -6.76 -1.57
C ASN A 963 13.58 -6.52 -0.10
N GLY A 964 14.56 -6.07 0.70
CA GLY A 964 14.36 -5.73 2.12
C GLY A 964 15.03 -6.67 3.11
N PHE A 965 15.63 -7.77 2.65
CA PHE A 965 16.55 -8.57 3.46
C PHE A 965 17.87 -7.80 3.68
N PRO A 966 18.39 -7.73 4.93
CA PRO A 966 19.70 -7.16 5.19
C PRO A 966 20.81 -7.94 4.47
N GLN A 967 21.79 -7.24 3.89
CA GLN A 967 22.89 -7.87 3.15
C GLN A 967 23.62 -8.94 3.98
N LYS A 968 23.79 -8.73 5.29
CA LYS A 968 24.39 -9.72 6.21
C LYS A 968 23.63 -11.06 6.24
N ILE A 969 22.30 -11.05 6.04
CA ILE A 969 21.50 -12.28 5.94
C ILE A 969 21.77 -12.96 4.59
N ILE A 970 21.77 -12.19 3.51
CA ILE A 970 22.06 -12.68 2.15
C ILE A 970 23.44 -13.35 2.10
N ASP A 971 24.49 -12.65 2.55
CA ASP A 971 25.86 -13.16 2.57
C ASP A 971 25.98 -14.45 3.41
N ASN A 972 25.23 -14.54 4.52
CA ASN A 972 25.23 -15.74 5.35
C ASN A 972 24.56 -16.92 4.66
N LEU A 973 23.45 -16.69 3.96
CA LEU A 973 22.75 -17.72 3.19
C LEU A 973 23.63 -18.23 2.04
N GLU A 974 24.29 -17.32 1.31
CA GLU A 974 25.25 -17.68 0.25
C GLU A 974 26.44 -18.47 0.81
N ALA A 975 27.01 -18.06 1.96
CA ALA A 975 28.10 -18.79 2.62
C ALA A 975 27.69 -20.20 3.09
N ARG A 976 26.38 -20.45 3.25
CA ARG A 976 25.82 -21.78 3.52
C ARG A 976 25.55 -22.58 2.26
N GLY A 977 25.78 -22.04 1.07
CA GLY A 977 25.57 -22.69 -0.22
C GLY A 977 24.17 -22.48 -0.80
N GLN A 978 23.39 -21.52 -0.29
CA GLN A 978 22.12 -21.16 -0.93
C GLN A 978 22.39 -20.32 -2.18
N GLU A 979 21.85 -20.75 -3.32
CA GLU A 979 21.81 -19.93 -4.53
C GLU A 979 20.60 -19.01 -4.46
N LEU A 980 20.83 -17.70 -4.50
CA LEU A 980 19.81 -16.68 -4.31
C LEU A 980 19.62 -15.85 -5.58
N THR A 981 18.38 -15.47 -5.85
CA THR A 981 18.06 -14.47 -6.87
C THR A 981 17.04 -13.47 -6.32
N ILE A 982 17.22 -12.19 -6.65
CA ILE A 982 16.26 -11.16 -6.26
C ILE A 982 15.06 -11.25 -7.20
N ALA A 983 13.86 -11.33 -6.63
CA ALA A 983 12.61 -11.39 -7.38
C ALA A 983 11.55 -10.45 -6.80
N GLN A 984 10.61 -10.02 -7.64
CA GLN A 984 9.37 -9.41 -7.16
C GLN A 984 8.37 -10.51 -6.82
N PHE A 985 7.71 -10.37 -5.68
CA PHE A 985 6.71 -11.32 -5.19
C PHE A 985 5.32 -10.79 -5.48
N GLY A 986 4.53 -11.62 -6.19
CA GLY A 986 3.13 -11.33 -6.49
C GLY A 986 2.16 -12.06 -5.57
N SER A 987 2.65 -12.83 -4.59
CA SER A 987 1.79 -13.51 -3.62
C SER A 987 1.12 -12.50 -2.69
N VAL A 988 -0.14 -12.78 -2.32
CA VAL A 988 -0.96 -11.86 -1.52
C VAL A 988 -1.66 -12.67 -0.44
N VAL A 989 -1.31 -12.41 0.81
CA VAL A 989 -1.86 -13.13 1.97
C VAL A 989 -3.06 -12.38 2.55
N GLN A 990 -4.13 -13.10 2.84
CA GLN A 990 -5.23 -12.60 3.67
C GLN A 990 -5.28 -13.44 4.94
N ALA A 991 -5.20 -12.78 6.10
CA ALA A 991 -5.08 -13.51 7.35
C ALA A 991 -5.78 -12.82 8.53
N LEU A 992 -6.32 -13.66 9.40
CA LEU A 992 -6.90 -13.30 10.70
C LEU A 992 -6.21 -14.12 11.79
N THR A 993 -5.90 -13.50 12.93
CA THR A 993 -5.38 -14.16 14.14
C THR A 993 -6.21 -13.77 15.35
N VAL A 994 -6.39 -14.68 16.31
CA VAL A 994 -7.05 -14.38 17.59
C VAL A 994 -5.99 -14.16 18.67
N GLY A 995 -5.91 -12.92 19.17
CA GLY A 995 -4.96 -12.52 20.20
C GLY A 995 -5.28 -13.10 21.56
N ALA A 996 -4.31 -13.04 22.47
CA ALA A 996 -4.51 -13.45 23.87
C ALA A 996 -5.55 -12.57 24.60
N ASP A 997 -5.76 -11.33 24.13
CA ASP A 997 -6.81 -10.42 24.59
C ASP A 997 -8.20 -10.77 24.01
N SER A 998 -8.32 -11.88 23.29
CA SER A 998 -9.53 -12.37 22.61
C SER A 998 -10.04 -11.47 21.47
N PHE A 999 -9.27 -10.45 21.06
CA PHE A 999 -9.59 -9.69 19.85
C PHE A 999 -9.11 -10.44 18.61
N ILE A 1000 -9.84 -10.24 17.51
CA ILE A 1000 -9.48 -10.73 16.18
C ILE A 1000 -8.64 -9.65 15.51
N TYR A 1001 -7.42 -9.98 15.14
CA TYR A 1001 -6.52 -9.11 14.38
C TYR A 1001 -6.49 -9.57 12.93
N GLY A 1002 -6.70 -8.65 12.00
CA GLY A 1002 -6.66 -8.95 10.57
C GLY A 1002 -5.61 -8.13 9.85
N ASN A 1003 -5.08 -8.67 8.76
CA ASN A 1003 -4.27 -7.91 7.82
C ASN A 1003 -4.48 -8.43 6.39
N SER A 1004 -4.52 -7.49 5.46
CA SER A 1004 -4.57 -7.73 4.02
C SER A 1004 -3.25 -7.28 3.41
N ASP A 1005 -2.62 -8.15 2.63
CA ASP A 1005 -1.29 -7.89 2.09
C ASP A 1005 -1.26 -6.71 1.10
N TYR A 1006 -0.30 -5.82 1.31
CA TYR A 1006 -0.11 -4.59 0.53
C TYR A 1006 0.44 -4.84 -0.88
N ARG A 1007 1.00 -6.02 -1.14
CA ARG A 1007 1.64 -6.34 -2.43
C ARG A 1007 0.64 -6.40 -3.59
N ARG A 1008 -0.64 -6.62 -3.30
CA ARG A 1008 -1.70 -6.39 -4.28
C ARG A 1008 -1.89 -4.88 -4.38
N ALA A 1009 -1.52 -4.28 -5.52
CA ALA A 1009 -1.73 -2.86 -5.82
C ALA A 1009 -3.23 -2.52 -6.02
N THR A 1010 -4.03 -2.85 -5.01
CA THR A 1010 -5.48 -2.72 -4.89
C THR A 1010 -5.76 -2.28 -3.46
N VAL A 1011 -6.78 -1.45 -3.26
CA VAL A 1011 -7.22 -1.08 -1.90
C VAL A 1011 -7.78 -2.34 -1.23
N SER A 1012 -7.00 -2.97 -0.36
CA SER A 1012 -7.35 -4.16 0.40
C SER A 1012 -7.21 -3.88 1.90
N TYR A 1013 -8.17 -4.36 2.69
CA TYR A 1013 -8.15 -4.26 4.14
C TYR A 1013 -9.11 -5.28 4.77
N PRO A 1014 -8.86 -5.72 6.01
CA PRO A 1014 -9.81 -6.52 6.77
C PRO A 1014 -10.96 -5.65 7.29
N ALA A 1015 -12.15 -6.22 7.40
CA ALA A 1015 -13.34 -5.56 7.93
C ALA A 1015 -14.02 -6.44 8.99
N GLY A 1016 -14.55 -5.85 10.05
CA GLY A 1016 -15.14 -6.57 11.18
C GLY A 1016 -15.83 -5.66 12.19
N PHE A 1017 -16.27 -6.21 13.31
CA PHE A 1017 -16.87 -5.48 14.44
C PHE A 1017 -16.59 -6.17 15.79
#